data_AF-A0A812LF45-F1
#
_entry.id   AF-A0A812LF45-F1
#
_cell.length_a   1.000
_cell.length_b   1.000
_cell.length_c   1.000
_cell.angle_alpha   90.00
_cell.angle_beta   90.00
_cell.angle_gamma   90.00
#
_symmetry.space_group_name_H-M   'P 1'
#
loop_
_entity.id
_entity.type
_entity.pdbx_description
1 polymer ?
#
loop_
_entity_poly.entity_id
_entity_poly.type
_entity_poly.pdbx_seq_one_letter_code
_entity_poly.pdbx_strand_id
1 'polypeptide(L)'
;EKCNISAAEIHKRDEQIRVLSEQNRSLLDMLEEEERTVKERQTQAQELMVTQDRLQKISDEYNLVKATGQQQLLGAYNEIAKFEEELRNAQSETGQLKEAERNFSAQAKADIEALESKLKESKDLNVQYLQQIQHNEVYEHRLAEAINRLRETLDELTVQKKGIKMQLDMDSDNRDKWMQSKAEVERRKDGLEKMADALRQSLRDAEEQNTKMQEENKAGADNFRQLGDKVYALMDQLRQHQTDLKKTEAAGVEKQKKIGSFEKQSQNLQQQLQMEVDAKLAAEAEARNAAQMQALLQKKNKMLEEALQLALKAQEKVEKRLLELREKTEALQTQNDYLATRIDGNEEDKGALRYDLRRTEDELRQATAVNGQLLQKRVEVEDRFNDVEAEKVAVKAELDYIKREDMLDETGRTKPILIESESKLIERLQINEFLYSAQQARNPVPMLVEKITHLLEMLHTTQVQSDMYLQDLQRSNSMLQGLREKNKNLYEKVQMCETWKMRALLKIASNEFEMRSSVKGHKSSIKEGNALYLDGLQYSNKEIGELKKLIQNYMKEENVKEIRLQDNNLDKTAVPLICELLDLCPYLTKLDMRRNRLDNDALADIQGFVERIPGVTTLVKDPVTGDLRARSGNQVRLVILLEDQSPPDPDMPA
;
A
#
# COMPACT_ATOMS: atom_id res chain seq x y z
N GLU A 1 101.28 36.53 3.18
CA GLU A 1 101.49 36.85 4.61
C GLU A 1 102.01 35.63 5.34
N LYS A 2 103.07 35.70 6.16
CA LYS A 2 104.04 36.81 6.31
C LYS A 2 105.34 36.27 6.94
N CYS A 3 106.49 36.84 6.56
CA CYS A 3 107.58 37.09 7.50
C CYS A 3 108.35 38.34 7.05
N ASN A 4 108.98 39.06 7.99
CA ASN A 4 109.92 40.14 7.66
C ASN A 4 111.32 39.55 7.48
N ILE A 5 112.01 39.93 6.39
CA ILE A 5 113.41 39.55 6.07
C ILE A 5 114.22 40.85 5.80
N SER A 6 115.51 40.91 6.19
CA SER A 6 116.47 42.05 6.14
C SER A 6 117.87 41.62 6.67
N ALA A 7 119.00 42.36 6.65
CA ALA A 7 119.62 43.47 5.84
C ALA A 7 120.97 43.86 6.54
N ALA A 8 122.02 44.50 5.99
CA ALA A 8 122.55 44.73 4.63
C ALA A 8 124.00 45.34 4.70
N GLU A 9 124.58 45.76 3.57
CA GLU A 9 125.86 46.52 3.40
C GLU A 9 127.22 45.79 3.60
N ILE A 10 128.11 46.24 4.50
CA ILE A 10 129.49 45.72 4.76
C ILE A 10 130.43 45.49 3.53
N HIS A 11 130.21 46.21 2.42
CA HIS A 11 131.20 46.81 1.49
C HIS A 11 132.55 46.10 1.21
N LYS A 12 133.10 46.06 -0.01
CA LYS A 12 132.72 46.45 -1.40
C LYS A 12 133.93 46.21 -2.32
N ARG A 13 135.17 46.23 -1.78
CA ARG A 13 136.42 46.37 -2.57
C ARG A 13 136.98 45.08 -3.16
N ASP A 14 137.08 44.00 -2.39
CA ASP A 14 137.52 42.71 -2.95
C ASP A 14 136.46 42.13 -3.90
N GLU A 15 135.18 42.40 -3.60
CA GLU A 15 134.05 42.23 -4.52
C GLU A 15 134.29 43.03 -5.81
N GLN A 16 134.63 44.33 -5.74
CA GLN A 16 134.91 45.17 -6.92
C GLN A 16 136.04 44.64 -7.82
N ILE A 17 137.14 44.14 -7.26
CA ILE A 17 138.25 43.60 -8.10
C ILE A 17 137.82 42.32 -8.83
N ARG A 18 137.06 41.42 -8.17
CA ARG A 18 136.60 40.20 -8.85
C ARG A 18 135.45 40.47 -9.83
N VAL A 19 134.51 41.36 -9.48
CA VAL A 19 133.43 41.82 -10.37
C VAL A 19 133.99 42.42 -11.67
N LEU A 20 135.10 43.15 -11.63
CA LEU A 20 135.76 43.65 -12.84
C LEU A 20 136.37 42.52 -13.71
N SER A 21 136.82 41.43 -13.09
CA SER A 21 137.31 40.25 -13.81
C SER A 21 136.18 39.40 -14.41
N GLU A 22 135.04 39.33 -13.71
CA GLU A 22 133.80 38.73 -14.22
C GLU A 22 133.21 39.55 -15.38
N GLN A 23 133.23 40.88 -15.29
CA GLN A 23 132.81 41.79 -16.36
C GLN A 23 133.70 41.70 -17.61
N ASN A 24 135.03 41.72 -17.47
CA ASN A 24 135.93 41.65 -18.62
C ASN A 24 135.87 40.30 -19.37
N ARG A 25 135.61 39.19 -18.68
CA ARG A 25 135.40 37.90 -19.36
C ARG A 25 134.05 37.87 -20.08
N SER A 26 132.98 38.32 -19.41
CA SER A 26 131.65 38.46 -20.01
C SER A 26 131.62 39.37 -21.26
N LEU A 27 132.51 40.37 -21.35
CA LEU A 27 132.62 41.25 -22.52
C LEU A 27 133.26 40.59 -23.75
N LEU A 28 134.19 39.65 -23.55
CA LEU A 28 134.77 38.88 -24.66
C LEU A 28 133.77 37.86 -25.20
N ASP A 29 133.12 37.12 -24.31
CA ASP A 29 132.15 36.08 -24.67
C ASP A 29 130.97 36.69 -25.48
N MET A 30 130.50 37.90 -25.13
CA MET A 30 129.47 38.64 -25.89
C MET A 30 129.90 39.07 -27.31
N LEU A 31 131.20 39.21 -27.59
CA LEU A 31 131.69 39.70 -28.89
C LEU A 31 131.83 38.56 -29.90
N GLU A 32 132.27 37.37 -29.46
CA GLU A 32 132.17 36.15 -30.27
C GLU A 32 130.70 35.79 -30.58
N GLU A 33 129.78 36.06 -29.65
CA GLU A 33 128.34 35.88 -29.87
C GLU A 33 127.80 36.81 -30.98
N GLU A 34 128.12 38.11 -30.97
CA GLU A 34 127.70 39.06 -32.03
C GLU A 34 128.21 38.64 -33.43
N GLU A 35 129.51 38.33 -33.59
CA GLU A 35 130.04 37.89 -34.89
C GLU A 35 129.34 36.62 -35.42
N ARG A 36 128.95 35.70 -34.52
CA ARG A 36 128.18 34.51 -34.89
C ARG A 36 126.80 34.89 -35.45
N THR A 37 126.08 35.80 -34.77
CA THR A 37 124.74 36.24 -35.24
C THR A 37 124.75 36.92 -36.61
N VAL A 38 125.82 37.65 -36.96
CA VAL A 38 125.91 38.33 -38.27
C VAL A 38 125.97 37.32 -39.42
N LYS A 39 126.73 36.23 -39.27
CA LYS A 39 126.77 35.15 -40.27
C LYS A 39 125.42 34.43 -40.40
N GLU A 40 124.80 34.11 -39.26
CA GLU A 40 123.50 33.44 -39.20
C GLU A 40 122.41 34.24 -39.96
N ARG A 41 122.41 35.58 -39.86
CA ARG A 41 121.48 36.46 -40.59
C ARG A 41 121.67 36.45 -42.11
N GLN A 42 122.89 36.27 -42.63
CA GLN A 42 123.11 36.34 -44.09
C GLN A 42 122.63 35.08 -44.81
N THR A 43 122.78 33.90 -44.21
CA THR A 43 122.25 32.64 -44.76
C THR A 43 120.72 32.65 -44.81
N GLN A 44 120.06 33.16 -43.76
CA GLN A 44 118.60 33.29 -43.69
C GLN A 44 118.02 34.09 -44.87
N ALA A 45 118.72 35.12 -45.36
CA ALA A 45 118.23 35.97 -46.44
C ALA A 45 118.06 35.26 -47.79
N GLN A 46 118.93 34.30 -48.13
CA GLN A 46 118.80 33.52 -49.38
C GLN A 46 117.74 32.42 -49.26
N GLU A 47 117.63 31.79 -48.10
CA GLU A 47 116.59 30.79 -47.82
C GLU A 47 115.19 31.40 -47.96
N LEU A 48 114.99 32.63 -47.43
CA LEU A 48 113.72 33.36 -47.53
C LEU A 48 113.27 33.55 -48.99
N MET A 49 114.16 33.91 -49.91
CA MET A 49 113.77 34.15 -51.31
C MET A 49 113.31 32.86 -52.02
N VAL A 50 114.00 31.73 -51.80
CA VAL A 50 113.61 30.43 -52.36
C VAL A 50 112.28 29.94 -51.76
N THR A 51 112.01 30.26 -50.48
CA THR A 51 110.69 29.96 -49.90
C THR A 51 109.55 30.80 -50.50
N GLN A 52 109.81 32.04 -50.92
CA GLN A 52 108.76 32.92 -51.47
C GLN A 52 108.17 32.41 -52.80
N ASP A 53 109.02 32.03 -53.77
CA ASP A 53 108.55 31.44 -55.04
C ASP A 53 107.79 30.13 -54.84
N ARG A 54 108.22 29.32 -53.86
CA ARG A 54 107.53 28.09 -53.46
C ARG A 54 106.15 28.38 -52.86
N LEU A 55 106.03 29.41 -52.03
CA LEU A 55 104.77 29.83 -51.42
C LEU A 55 103.77 30.36 -52.46
N GLN A 56 104.21 31.07 -53.50
CA GLN A 56 103.31 31.58 -54.54
C GLN A 56 102.62 30.44 -55.31
N LYS A 57 103.37 29.42 -55.74
CA LYS A 57 102.76 28.26 -56.43
C LYS A 57 101.75 27.50 -55.55
N ILE A 58 102.07 27.35 -54.27
CA ILE A 58 101.16 26.76 -53.28
C ILE A 58 99.88 27.60 -53.12
N SER A 59 99.98 28.93 -53.19
CA SER A 59 98.83 29.85 -53.17
C SER A 59 97.89 29.63 -54.36
N ASP A 60 98.43 29.50 -55.58
CA ASP A 60 97.64 29.35 -56.79
C ASP A 60 96.99 27.96 -56.91
N GLU A 61 97.70 26.89 -56.51
CA GLU A 61 97.13 25.55 -56.36
C GLU A 61 96.01 25.53 -55.29
N TYR A 62 96.23 26.18 -54.14
CA TYR A 62 95.24 26.31 -53.07
C TYR A 62 93.98 27.05 -53.55
N ASN A 63 94.13 28.12 -54.35
CA ASN A 63 92.99 28.87 -54.90
C ASN A 63 92.14 28.02 -55.86
N LEU A 64 92.77 27.18 -56.71
CA LEU A 64 92.04 26.28 -57.59
C LEU A 64 91.28 25.19 -56.80
N VAL A 65 91.94 24.52 -55.85
CA VAL A 65 91.31 23.51 -54.98
C VAL A 65 90.16 24.10 -54.18
N LYS A 66 90.32 25.34 -53.68
CA LYS A 66 89.27 26.08 -52.96
C LYS A 66 88.05 26.36 -53.84
N ALA A 67 88.24 26.76 -55.10
CA ALA A 67 87.14 27.00 -56.04
C ALA A 67 86.36 25.71 -56.37
N THR A 68 87.08 24.60 -56.65
CA THR A 68 86.43 23.30 -56.89
C THR A 68 85.68 22.80 -55.66
N GLY A 69 86.28 22.92 -54.46
CA GLY A 69 85.63 22.56 -53.20
C GLY A 69 84.38 23.40 -52.90
N GLN A 70 84.40 24.70 -53.21
CA GLN A 70 83.22 25.56 -53.09
C GLN A 70 82.08 25.14 -54.03
N GLN A 71 82.38 24.74 -55.26
CA GLN A 71 81.36 24.25 -56.20
C GLN A 71 80.76 22.91 -55.76
N GLN A 72 81.60 21.99 -55.25
CA GLN A 72 81.14 20.70 -54.70
C GLN A 72 80.29 20.90 -53.44
N LEU A 73 80.68 21.81 -52.54
CA LEU A 73 79.89 22.20 -51.37
C LEU A 73 78.52 22.77 -51.78
N LEU A 74 78.47 23.66 -52.78
CA LEU A 74 77.21 24.22 -53.28
C LEU A 74 76.27 23.13 -53.83
N GLY A 75 76.82 22.16 -54.57
CA GLY A 75 76.06 21.00 -55.04
C GLY A 75 75.48 20.19 -53.89
N ALA A 76 76.32 19.82 -52.91
CA ALA A 76 75.90 19.07 -51.73
C ALA A 76 74.84 19.81 -50.89
N TYR A 77 74.97 21.14 -50.71
CA TYR A 77 73.95 21.93 -49.99
C TYR A 77 72.60 21.94 -50.72
N ASN A 78 72.59 21.99 -52.06
CA ASN A 78 71.35 21.93 -52.84
C ASN A 78 70.69 20.54 -52.76
N GLU A 79 71.48 19.46 -52.79
CA GLU A 79 70.96 18.09 -52.60
C GLU A 79 70.42 17.88 -51.19
N ILE A 80 71.13 18.35 -50.15
CA ILE A 80 70.66 18.31 -48.76
C ILE A 80 69.33 19.07 -48.62
N ALA A 81 69.23 20.30 -49.14
CA ALA A 81 68.00 21.09 -49.08
C ALA A 81 66.81 20.38 -49.75
N LYS A 82 67.04 19.70 -50.88
CA LYS A 82 66.03 18.88 -51.57
C LYS A 82 65.60 17.66 -50.74
N PHE A 83 66.55 16.93 -50.14
CA PHE A 83 66.21 15.81 -49.26
C PHE A 83 65.52 16.26 -47.97
N GLU A 84 65.84 17.44 -47.42
CA GLU A 84 65.11 18.03 -46.29
C GLU A 84 63.67 18.42 -46.66
N GLU A 85 63.41 18.86 -47.89
CA GLU A 85 62.06 19.14 -48.39
C GLU A 85 61.26 17.85 -48.63
N GLU A 86 61.85 16.85 -49.28
CA GLU A 86 61.27 15.51 -49.46
C GLU A 86 60.94 14.84 -48.11
N LEU A 87 61.84 14.94 -47.12
CA LEU A 87 61.62 14.44 -45.77
C LEU A 87 60.48 15.17 -45.05
N ARG A 88 60.37 16.51 -45.19
CA ARG A 88 59.27 17.28 -44.61
C ARG A 88 57.92 16.91 -45.24
N ASN A 89 57.88 16.70 -46.56
CA ASN A 89 56.67 16.26 -47.25
C ASN A 89 56.26 14.85 -46.80
N ALA A 90 57.18 13.89 -46.77
CA ALA A 90 56.91 12.53 -46.28
C ALA A 90 56.49 12.50 -44.79
N GLN A 91 57.03 13.38 -43.94
CA GLN A 91 56.58 13.55 -42.56
C GLN A 91 55.16 14.12 -42.47
N SER A 92 54.82 15.10 -43.31
CA SER A 92 53.46 15.68 -43.40
C SER A 92 52.43 14.63 -43.83
N GLU A 93 52.71 13.89 -44.91
CA GLU A 93 51.85 12.79 -45.39
C GLU A 93 51.70 11.69 -44.34
N THR A 94 52.80 11.28 -43.68
CA THR A 94 52.76 10.32 -42.57
C THR A 94 51.93 10.82 -41.39
N GLY A 95 51.92 12.13 -41.13
CA GLY A 95 51.05 12.76 -40.13
C GLY A 95 49.58 12.65 -40.50
N GLN A 96 49.22 13.07 -41.72
CA GLN A 96 47.85 13.01 -42.24
C GLN A 96 47.31 11.57 -42.28
N LEU A 97 48.12 10.60 -42.70
CA LEU A 97 47.73 9.18 -42.71
C LEU A 97 47.46 8.64 -41.30
N LYS A 98 48.26 9.01 -40.30
CA LYS A 98 48.04 8.63 -38.89
C LYS A 98 46.83 9.32 -38.27
N GLU A 99 46.51 10.53 -38.71
CA GLU A 99 45.29 11.22 -38.29
C GLU A 99 44.04 10.58 -38.92
N ALA A 100 44.10 10.25 -40.21
CA ALA A 100 43.04 9.50 -40.89
C ALA A 100 42.83 8.11 -40.27
N GLU A 101 43.89 7.36 -39.97
CA GLU A 101 43.83 6.06 -39.28
C GLU A 101 43.12 6.19 -37.91
N ARG A 102 43.47 7.20 -37.11
CA ARG A 102 42.82 7.47 -35.82
C ARG A 102 41.34 7.82 -35.99
N ASN A 103 41.01 8.64 -36.97
CA ASN A 103 39.62 9.06 -37.23
C ASN A 103 38.77 7.88 -37.71
N PHE A 104 39.27 7.01 -38.61
CA PHE A 104 38.59 5.79 -39.00
C PHE A 104 38.46 4.78 -37.84
N SER A 105 39.48 4.65 -36.99
CA SER A 105 39.42 3.79 -35.79
C SER A 105 38.39 4.30 -34.76
N ALA A 106 38.29 5.62 -34.57
CA ALA A 106 37.29 6.24 -33.71
C ALA A 106 35.87 6.06 -34.27
N GLN A 107 35.67 6.31 -35.56
CA GLN A 107 34.38 6.11 -36.23
C GLN A 107 33.93 4.64 -36.14
N ALA A 108 34.81 3.69 -36.45
CA ALA A 108 34.49 2.27 -36.38
C ALA A 108 34.10 1.80 -34.97
N LYS A 109 34.68 2.39 -33.91
CA LYS A 109 34.27 2.13 -32.52
C LYS A 109 32.88 2.68 -32.24
N ALA A 110 32.60 3.94 -32.61
CA ALA A 110 31.29 4.55 -32.44
C ALA A 110 30.19 3.77 -33.19
N ASP A 111 30.48 3.26 -34.40
CA ASP A 111 29.56 2.43 -35.18
C ASP A 111 29.32 1.06 -34.52
N ILE A 112 30.34 0.44 -33.92
CA ILE A 112 30.20 -0.80 -33.14
C ILE A 112 29.35 -0.55 -31.88
N GLU A 113 29.66 0.48 -31.09
CA GLU A 113 28.91 0.85 -29.88
C GLU A 113 27.44 1.15 -30.20
N ALA A 114 27.15 1.82 -31.32
CA ALA A 114 25.79 2.08 -31.79
C ALA A 114 25.05 0.81 -32.26
N LEU A 115 25.76 -0.19 -32.81
CA LEU A 115 25.19 -1.50 -33.15
C LEU A 115 24.95 -2.35 -31.90
N GLU A 116 25.83 -2.30 -30.90
CA GLU A 116 25.66 -2.99 -29.62
C GLU A 116 24.48 -2.43 -28.83
N SER A 117 24.27 -1.11 -28.81
CA SER A 117 23.08 -0.48 -28.22
C SER A 117 21.80 -0.99 -28.88
N LYS A 118 21.71 -0.94 -30.22
CA LYS A 118 20.54 -1.43 -30.97
C LYS A 118 20.29 -2.92 -30.77
N LEU A 119 21.35 -3.73 -30.68
CA LEU A 119 21.24 -5.16 -30.38
C LEU A 119 20.75 -5.42 -28.95
N LYS A 120 21.15 -4.58 -27.98
CA LYS A 120 20.64 -4.62 -26.61
C LYS A 120 19.17 -4.21 -26.56
N GLU A 121 18.81 -3.07 -27.13
CA GLU A 121 17.42 -2.58 -27.25
C GLU A 121 16.50 -3.64 -27.88
N SER A 122 16.95 -4.32 -28.94
CA SER A 122 16.22 -5.41 -29.59
C SER A 122 16.07 -6.64 -28.67
N LYS A 123 17.10 -7.02 -27.90
CA LYS A 123 17.01 -8.10 -26.91
C LYS A 123 16.05 -7.76 -25.78
N ASP A 124 16.13 -6.55 -25.24
CA ASP A 124 15.28 -6.07 -24.14
C ASP A 124 13.80 -6.03 -24.58
N LEU A 125 13.53 -5.59 -25.81
CA LEU A 125 12.19 -5.63 -26.41
C LEU A 125 11.68 -7.07 -26.65
N ASN A 126 12.55 -7.98 -27.12
CA ASN A 126 12.19 -9.39 -27.28
C ASN A 126 11.89 -10.09 -25.94
N VAL A 127 12.57 -9.71 -24.86
CA VAL A 127 12.25 -10.20 -23.50
C VAL A 127 10.86 -9.69 -23.06
N GLN A 128 10.52 -8.43 -23.34
CA GLN A 128 9.17 -7.90 -23.07
C GLN A 128 8.09 -8.66 -23.86
N TYR A 129 8.32 -8.94 -25.15
CA TYR A 129 7.38 -9.73 -25.96
C TYR A 129 7.22 -11.17 -25.44
N LEU A 130 8.30 -11.83 -25.02
CA LEU A 130 8.22 -13.17 -24.43
C LEU A 130 7.44 -13.18 -23.10
N GLN A 131 7.65 -12.17 -22.25
CA GLN A 131 6.86 -12.00 -21.01
C GLN A 131 5.37 -11.73 -21.32
N GLN A 132 5.07 -10.94 -22.35
CA GLN A 132 3.70 -10.67 -22.80
C GLN A 132 3.02 -11.94 -23.36
N ILE A 133 3.73 -12.75 -24.14
CA ILE A 133 3.23 -14.03 -24.64
C ILE A 133 2.91 -14.98 -23.47
N GLN A 134 3.85 -15.17 -22.54
CA GLN A 134 3.62 -16.02 -21.35
C GLN A 134 2.45 -15.52 -20.48
N HIS A 135 2.27 -14.20 -20.36
CA HIS A 135 1.11 -13.63 -19.67
C HIS A 135 -0.21 -13.97 -20.38
N ASN A 136 -0.23 -13.86 -21.71
CA ASN A 136 -1.39 -14.19 -22.54
C ASN A 136 -1.71 -15.69 -22.49
N GLU A 137 -0.71 -16.59 -22.57
CA GLU A 137 -0.90 -18.04 -22.43
C GLU A 137 -1.54 -18.43 -21.09
N VAL A 138 -1.07 -17.83 -19.99
CA VAL A 138 -1.65 -18.02 -18.65
C VAL A 138 -3.08 -17.45 -18.56
N TYR A 139 -3.36 -16.35 -19.26
CA TYR A 139 -4.71 -15.78 -19.33
C TYR A 139 -5.67 -16.65 -20.15
N GLU A 140 -5.23 -17.18 -21.30
CA GLU A 140 -6.00 -18.12 -22.12
C GLU A 140 -6.29 -19.42 -21.37
N HIS A 141 -5.33 -19.97 -20.61
CA HIS A 141 -5.58 -21.15 -19.77
C HIS A 141 -6.69 -20.90 -18.73
N ARG A 142 -6.66 -19.72 -18.07
CA ARG A 142 -7.71 -19.32 -17.11
C ARG A 142 -9.07 -19.14 -17.76
N LEU A 143 -9.12 -18.62 -19.00
CA LEU A 143 -10.37 -18.54 -19.76
C LEU A 143 -10.88 -19.93 -20.18
N ALA A 144 -10.00 -20.84 -20.58
CA ALA A 144 -10.36 -22.22 -20.91
C ALA A 144 -10.92 -22.98 -19.68
N GLU A 145 -10.29 -22.82 -18.51
CA GLU A 145 -10.83 -23.33 -17.24
C GLU A 145 -12.22 -22.75 -16.92
N ALA A 146 -12.39 -21.43 -17.06
CA ALA A 146 -13.68 -20.78 -16.81
C ALA A 146 -14.77 -21.28 -17.76
N ILE A 147 -14.44 -21.48 -19.05
CA ILE A 147 -15.35 -22.07 -20.04
C ILE A 147 -15.72 -23.51 -19.68
N ASN A 148 -14.78 -24.32 -19.17
CA ASN A 148 -15.09 -25.69 -18.75
C ASN A 148 -16.00 -25.73 -17.51
N ARG A 149 -15.77 -24.88 -16.50
CA ARG A 149 -16.68 -24.75 -15.34
C ARG A 149 -18.08 -24.26 -15.74
N LEU A 150 -18.18 -23.42 -16.77
CA LEU A 150 -19.46 -22.99 -17.37
C LEU A 150 -20.14 -24.10 -18.19
N ARG A 151 -19.41 -25.10 -18.68
CA ARG A 151 -19.98 -26.30 -19.32
C ARG A 151 -20.48 -27.29 -18.27
N GLU A 152 -19.69 -27.58 -17.24
CA GLU A 152 -20.06 -28.43 -16.11
C GLU A 152 -21.37 -27.95 -15.46
N THR A 153 -21.47 -26.66 -15.14
CA THR A 153 -22.71 -26.08 -14.58
C THR A 153 -23.89 -26.04 -15.57
N LEU A 154 -23.64 -25.95 -16.88
CA LEU A 154 -24.69 -26.08 -17.90
C LEU A 154 -25.22 -27.52 -17.99
N ASP A 155 -24.36 -28.52 -17.86
CA ASP A 155 -24.73 -29.93 -17.85
C ASP A 155 -25.48 -30.30 -16.55
N GLU A 156 -25.04 -29.82 -15.39
CA GLU A 156 -25.78 -29.94 -14.12
C GLU A 156 -27.20 -29.36 -14.24
N LEU A 157 -27.33 -28.11 -14.73
CA LEU A 157 -28.63 -27.47 -14.95
C LEU A 157 -29.47 -28.24 -15.98
N THR A 158 -28.85 -28.87 -16.96
CA THR A 158 -29.53 -29.72 -17.95
C THR A 158 -30.04 -31.03 -17.34
N VAL A 159 -29.30 -31.64 -16.41
CA VAL A 159 -29.75 -32.80 -15.63
C VAL A 159 -30.89 -32.41 -14.69
N GLN A 160 -30.76 -31.30 -13.94
CA GLN A 160 -31.82 -30.78 -13.08
C GLN A 160 -33.11 -30.49 -13.87
N LYS A 161 -32.99 -29.85 -15.05
CA LYS A 161 -34.12 -29.59 -15.95
C LYS A 161 -34.82 -30.87 -16.42
N LYS A 162 -34.06 -31.94 -16.71
CA LYS A 162 -34.64 -33.26 -17.03
C LYS A 162 -35.39 -33.87 -15.83
N GLY A 163 -34.79 -33.81 -14.64
CA GLY A 163 -35.42 -34.29 -13.39
C GLY A 163 -36.73 -33.59 -13.06
N ILE A 164 -36.73 -32.25 -13.09
CA ILE A 164 -37.94 -31.43 -12.87
C ILE A 164 -39.00 -31.73 -13.93
N LYS A 165 -38.61 -31.96 -15.20
CA LYS A 165 -39.59 -32.36 -16.23
C LYS A 165 -40.22 -33.71 -15.90
N MET A 166 -39.44 -34.72 -15.53
CA MET A 166 -39.99 -36.03 -15.15
C MET A 166 -40.93 -35.94 -13.94
N GLN A 167 -40.65 -35.07 -12.97
CA GLN A 167 -41.58 -34.78 -11.86
C GLN A 167 -42.89 -34.15 -12.35
N LEU A 168 -42.83 -33.14 -13.22
CA LEU A 168 -44.02 -32.49 -13.80
C LEU A 168 -44.86 -33.45 -14.67
N ASP A 169 -44.20 -34.32 -15.43
CA ASP A 169 -44.84 -35.36 -16.25
C ASP A 169 -45.56 -36.38 -15.32
N MET A 170 -44.90 -36.86 -14.24
CA MET A 170 -45.51 -37.72 -13.20
C MET A 170 -46.67 -37.04 -12.45
N ASP A 171 -46.57 -35.75 -12.15
CA ASP A 171 -47.65 -34.98 -11.54
C ASP A 171 -48.82 -34.74 -12.50
N SER A 172 -48.60 -34.80 -13.83
CA SER A 172 -49.70 -34.85 -14.80
C SER A 172 -50.43 -36.19 -14.71
N ASP A 173 -49.71 -37.31 -14.83
CA ASP A 173 -50.25 -38.66 -14.69
C ASP A 173 -51.07 -38.84 -13.40
N ASN A 174 -50.60 -38.28 -12.28
CA ASN A 174 -51.27 -38.35 -10.98
C ASN A 174 -52.55 -37.49 -10.94
N ARG A 175 -52.55 -36.31 -11.58
CA ARG A 175 -53.76 -35.48 -11.74
C ARG A 175 -54.79 -36.15 -12.66
N ASP A 176 -54.35 -36.80 -13.74
CA ASP A 176 -55.25 -37.48 -14.67
C ASP A 176 -55.90 -38.72 -14.02
N LYS A 177 -55.15 -39.51 -13.24
CA LYS A 177 -55.70 -40.58 -12.39
C LYS A 177 -56.72 -40.05 -11.37
N TRP A 178 -56.43 -38.91 -10.73
CA TRP A 178 -57.36 -38.27 -9.79
C TRP A 178 -58.64 -37.77 -10.49
N MET A 179 -58.51 -37.15 -11.67
CA MET A 179 -59.65 -36.70 -12.48
C MET A 179 -60.52 -37.87 -12.95
N GLN A 180 -59.92 -38.99 -13.36
CA GLN A 180 -60.65 -40.22 -13.70
C GLN A 180 -61.40 -40.80 -12.49
N SER A 181 -60.72 -40.90 -11.33
CA SER A 181 -61.33 -41.36 -10.08
C SER A 181 -62.49 -40.46 -9.63
N LYS A 182 -62.32 -39.13 -9.66
CA LYS A 182 -63.38 -38.17 -9.38
C LYS A 182 -64.56 -38.36 -10.34
N ALA A 183 -64.30 -38.47 -11.65
CA ALA A 183 -65.34 -38.68 -12.64
C ALA A 183 -66.09 -40.02 -12.48
N GLU A 184 -65.47 -41.03 -11.85
CA GLU A 184 -66.17 -42.27 -11.46
C GLU A 184 -67.01 -42.08 -10.19
N VAL A 185 -66.50 -41.37 -9.18
CA VAL A 185 -67.24 -41.05 -7.95
C VAL A 185 -68.49 -40.21 -8.25
N GLU A 186 -68.38 -39.18 -9.10
CA GLU A 186 -69.54 -38.39 -9.54
C GLU A 186 -70.54 -39.26 -10.30
N ARG A 187 -70.09 -40.17 -11.19
CA ARG A 187 -70.99 -41.13 -11.87
C ARG A 187 -71.71 -42.09 -10.91
N ARG A 188 -71.04 -42.52 -9.82
CA ARG A 188 -71.67 -43.32 -8.76
C ARG A 188 -72.68 -42.50 -7.95
N LYS A 189 -72.36 -41.23 -7.62
CA LYS A 189 -73.27 -40.29 -6.97
C LYS A 189 -74.53 -40.06 -7.82
N ASP A 190 -74.36 -39.73 -9.10
CA ASP A 190 -75.45 -39.57 -10.08
C ASP A 190 -76.36 -40.80 -10.14
N GLY A 191 -75.77 -42.00 -10.11
CA GLY A 191 -76.51 -43.27 -10.10
C GLY A 191 -77.31 -43.48 -8.81
N LEU A 192 -76.73 -43.14 -7.65
CA LEU A 192 -77.40 -43.21 -6.35
C LEU A 192 -78.50 -42.15 -6.19
N GLU A 193 -78.30 -40.93 -6.70
CA GLU A 193 -79.32 -39.88 -6.72
C GLU A 193 -80.50 -40.27 -7.62
N LYS A 194 -80.24 -40.80 -8.83
CA LYS A 194 -81.27 -41.36 -9.71
C LYS A 194 -82.00 -42.54 -9.08
N MET A 195 -81.31 -43.40 -8.32
CA MET A 195 -81.93 -44.50 -7.58
C MET A 195 -82.78 -44.00 -6.40
N ALA A 196 -82.33 -42.98 -5.67
CA ALA A 196 -83.07 -42.37 -4.57
C ALA A 196 -84.32 -41.64 -5.08
N ASP A 197 -84.24 -40.94 -6.22
CA ASP A 197 -85.40 -40.30 -6.84
C ASP A 197 -86.36 -41.30 -7.50
N ALA A 198 -85.86 -42.42 -8.05
CA ALA A 198 -86.71 -43.53 -8.48
C ALA A 198 -87.44 -44.19 -7.31
N LEU A 199 -86.78 -44.34 -6.15
CA LEU A 199 -87.41 -44.84 -4.92
C LEU A 199 -88.42 -43.84 -4.33
N ARG A 200 -88.12 -42.53 -4.35
CA ARG A 200 -89.06 -41.47 -3.97
C ARG A 200 -90.28 -41.42 -4.89
N GLN A 201 -90.07 -41.58 -6.20
CA GLN A 201 -91.17 -41.61 -7.16
C GLN A 201 -91.99 -42.89 -6.97
N SER A 202 -91.36 -44.07 -6.83
CA SER A 202 -92.07 -45.31 -6.50
C SER A 202 -92.82 -45.24 -5.16
N LEU A 203 -92.34 -44.47 -4.18
CA LEU A 203 -93.06 -44.21 -2.92
C LEU A 203 -94.29 -43.32 -3.18
N ARG A 204 -94.15 -42.22 -3.91
CA ARG A 204 -95.28 -41.36 -4.31
C ARG A 204 -96.29 -42.11 -5.18
N ASP A 205 -95.84 -42.94 -6.11
CA ASP A 205 -96.69 -43.74 -6.98
C ASP A 205 -97.46 -44.77 -6.14
N ALA A 206 -96.86 -45.32 -5.08
CA ALA A 206 -97.54 -46.20 -4.13
C ALA A 206 -98.50 -45.45 -3.19
N GLU A 207 -98.15 -44.23 -2.74
CA GLU A 207 -99.02 -43.34 -1.98
C GLU A 207 -100.23 -42.90 -2.83
N GLU A 208 -100.00 -42.52 -4.09
CA GLU A 208 -101.03 -42.14 -5.07
C GLU A 208 -101.86 -43.34 -5.53
N GLN A 209 -101.29 -44.55 -5.62
CA GLN A 209 -102.06 -45.78 -5.81
C GLN A 209 -102.88 -46.16 -4.57
N ASN A 210 -102.43 -45.79 -3.36
CA ASN A 210 -103.20 -46.02 -2.13
C ASN A 210 -104.35 -45.02 -1.99
N THR A 211 -104.14 -43.74 -2.33
CA THR A 211 -105.25 -42.77 -2.43
C THR A 211 -106.18 -43.12 -3.61
N LYS A 212 -105.64 -43.52 -4.78
CA LYS A 212 -106.46 -44.04 -5.88
C LYS A 212 -107.23 -45.30 -5.49
N MET A 213 -106.69 -46.25 -4.74
CA MET A 213 -107.51 -47.34 -4.21
C MET A 213 -108.62 -46.83 -3.28
N GLN A 214 -108.38 -45.80 -2.46
CA GLN A 214 -109.42 -45.21 -1.61
C GLN A 214 -110.46 -44.37 -2.40
N GLU A 215 -110.11 -43.90 -3.60
CA GLU A 215 -111.00 -43.16 -4.51
C GLU A 215 -111.71 -44.08 -5.52
N GLU A 216 -111.08 -45.15 -6.00
CA GLU A 216 -111.67 -46.19 -6.85
C GLU A 216 -112.63 -47.08 -6.04
N ASN A 217 -112.36 -47.34 -4.76
CA ASN A 217 -113.37 -47.87 -3.82
C ASN A 217 -114.54 -46.90 -3.57
N LYS A 218 -114.45 -45.62 -3.97
CA LYS A 218 -115.59 -44.66 -4.00
C LYS A 218 -116.19 -44.46 -5.40
N ALA A 219 -115.44 -44.69 -6.47
CA ALA A 219 -115.78 -44.29 -7.84
C ALA A 219 -115.93 -45.45 -8.85
N GLY A 220 -115.69 -46.70 -8.44
CA GLY A 220 -115.81 -47.91 -9.26
C GLY A 220 -117.24 -48.27 -9.73
N ALA A 221 -118.20 -47.35 -9.61
CA ALA A 221 -119.60 -47.54 -10.00
C ALA A 221 -119.90 -47.15 -11.46
N ASP A 222 -119.27 -46.10 -12.01
CA ASP A 222 -119.87 -45.35 -13.13
C ASP A 222 -119.22 -45.53 -14.53
N ASN A 223 -117.93 -45.86 -14.63
CA ASN A 223 -117.17 -45.61 -15.87
C ASN A 223 -116.96 -46.78 -16.86
N PHE A 224 -117.48 -47.98 -16.61
CA PHE A 224 -117.49 -49.08 -17.60
C PHE A 224 -118.62 -48.92 -18.65
N ARG A 225 -118.78 -47.72 -19.23
CA ARG A 225 -119.90 -47.40 -20.14
C ARG A 225 -119.54 -46.77 -21.48
N GLN A 226 -118.32 -46.25 -21.71
CA GLN A 226 -118.06 -45.44 -22.91
C GLN A 226 -116.82 -45.80 -23.75
N LEU A 227 -117.12 -45.97 -25.05
CA LEU A 227 -116.30 -45.68 -26.23
C LEU A 227 -115.22 -46.69 -26.70
N GLY A 228 -115.69 -47.77 -27.33
CA GLY A 228 -114.93 -48.47 -28.38
C GLY A 228 -114.94 -47.76 -29.75
N ASP A 229 -115.80 -46.76 -29.93
CA ASP A 229 -116.24 -46.24 -31.25
C ASP A 229 -115.32 -45.16 -31.85
N LYS A 230 -114.00 -45.40 -31.88
CA LYS A 230 -113.02 -44.44 -32.45
C LYS A 230 -112.05 -45.01 -33.51
N VAL A 231 -112.18 -46.29 -33.88
CA VAL A 231 -111.21 -46.97 -34.75
C VAL A 231 -111.46 -46.74 -36.26
N TYR A 232 -112.71 -46.55 -36.69
CA TYR A 232 -113.06 -46.57 -38.12
C TYR A 232 -112.72 -45.30 -38.93
N ALA A 233 -112.40 -44.18 -38.28
CA ALA A 233 -112.24 -42.89 -38.96
C ALA A 233 -110.89 -42.69 -39.69
N LEU A 234 -109.88 -43.53 -39.43
CA LEU A 234 -108.49 -43.26 -39.83
C LEU A 234 -108.04 -43.89 -41.16
N MET A 235 -108.77 -44.86 -41.72
CA MET A 235 -108.26 -45.64 -42.86
C MET A 235 -108.41 -44.95 -44.23
N ASP A 236 -109.30 -43.98 -44.37
CA ASP A 236 -109.68 -43.42 -45.68
C ASP A 236 -108.76 -42.25 -46.11
N GLN A 237 -108.28 -41.44 -45.14
CA GLN A 237 -107.44 -40.26 -45.41
C GLN A 237 -106.07 -40.59 -46.02
N LEU A 238 -105.54 -41.80 -45.79
CA LEU A 238 -104.18 -42.16 -46.20
C LEU A 238 -104.03 -42.33 -47.73
N ARG A 239 -105.12 -42.59 -48.44
CA ARG A 239 -105.08 -43.02 -49.85
C ARG A 239 -104.97 -41.87 -50.86
N GLN A 240 -105.43 -40.67 -50.48
CA GLN A 240 -105.48 -39.50 -51.38
C GLN A 240 -104.12 -38.81 -51.55
N HIS A 241 -103.25 -38.84 -50.54
CA HIS A 241 -102.01 -38.04 -50.52
C HIS A 241 -100.85 -38.57 -51.40
N GLN A 242 -100.94 -39.77 -51.96
CA GLN A 242 -99.79 -40.43 -52.61
C GLN A 242 -99.57 -40.07 -54.09
N THR A 243 -100.51 -39.41 -54.76
CA THR A 243 -100.40 -39.07 -56.20
C THR A 243 -99.73 -37.73 -56.47
N ASP A 244 -99.97 -36.72 -55.64
CA ASP A 244 -99.60 -35.34 -55.95
C ASP A 244 -98.11 -35.04 -55.70
N LEU A 245 -97.48 -35.81 -54.80
CA LEU A 245 -96.06 -35.66 -54.42
C LEU A 245 -95.10 -35.83 -55.62
N LYS A 246 -95.41 -36.77 -56.53
CA LYS A 246 -94.47 -37.26 -57.56
C LYS A 246 -94.19 -36.30 -58.72
N LYS A 247 -94.88 -35.15 -58.80
CA LYS A 247 -94.64 -34.14 -59.84
C LYS A 247 -93.82 -32.93 -59.37
N THR A 248 -93.74 -32.67 -58.07
CA THR A 248 -92.94 -31.57 -57.51
C THR A 248 -91.48 -31.97 -57.26
N GLU A 249 -91.22 -33.25 -56.94
CA GLU A 249 -89.89 -33.78 -56.62
C GLU A 249 -88.86 -33.55 -57.74
N ALA A 250 -89.22 -33.78 -59.01
CA ALA A 250 -88.30 -33.73 -60.15
C ALA A 250 -87.63 -32.36 -60.36
N ALA A 251 -88.37 -31.27 -60.17
CA ALA A 251 -87.85 -29.90 -60.27
C ALA A 251 -87.10 -29.44 -59.01
N GLY A 252 -87.35 -30.11 -57.87
CA GLY A 252 -86.61 -29.87 -56.62
C GLY A 252 -85.17 -30.36 -56.70
N VAL A 253 -84.95 -31.59 -57.17
CA VAL A 253 -83.63 -32.27 -57.17
C VAL A 253 -82.53 -31.45 -57.85
N GLU A 254 -82.82 -30.79 -58.97
CA GLU A 254 -81.80 -30.01 -59.70
C GLU A 254 -81.45 -28.68 -59.00
N LYS A 255 -82.44 -28.03 -58.37
CA LYS A 255 -82.19 -26.89 -57.48
C LYS A 255 -81.40 -27.32 -56.24
N GLN A 256 -81.76 -28.46 -55.63
CA GLN A 256 -81.07 -29.03 -54.48
C GLN A 256 -79.58 -29.26 -54.76
N LYS A 257 -79.23 -29.76 -55.97
CA LYS A 257 -77.83 -29.93 -56.38
C LYS A 257 -77.07 -28.60 -56.48
N LYS A 258 -77.68 -27.55 -57.04
CA LYS A 258 -77.05 -26.22 -57.12
C LYS A 258 -76.89 -25.56 -55.75
N ILE A 259 -77.89 -25.69 -54.87
CA ILE A 259 -77.82 -25.24 -53.48
C ILE A 259 -76.66 -25.97 -52.77
N GLY A 260 -76.62 -27.31 -52.81
CA GLY A 260 -75.55 -28.10 -52.19
C GLY A 260 -74.14 -27.83 -52.74
N SER A 261 -73.99 -27.39 -54.00
CA SER A 261 -72.69 -26.91 -54.51
C SER A 261 -72.29 -25.55 -53.93
N PHE A 262 -73.23 -24.61 -53.78
CA PHE A 262 -72.96 -23.31 -53.18
C PHE A 262 -72.76 -23.40 -51.66
N GLU A 263 -73.48 -24.29 -50.96
CA GLU A 263 -73.27 -24.59 -49.54
C GLU A 263 -71.85 -25.12 -49.29
N LYS A 264 -71.38 -26.09 -50.09
CA LYS A 264 -70.00 -26.59 -50.01
C LYS A 264 -68.96 -25.51 -50.32
N GLN A 265 -69.22 -24.67 -51.32
CA GLN A 265 -68.31 -23.56 -51.65
C GLN A 265 -68.27 -22.51 -50.54
N SER A 266 -69.42 -22.22 -49.91
CA SER A 266 -69.52 -21.32 -48.76
C SER A 266 -68.83 -21.89 -47.52
N GLN A 267 -69.03 -23.18 -47.20
CA GLN A 267 -68.34 -23.86 -46.10
C GLN A 267 -66.82 -23.85 -46.28
N ASN A 268 -66.32 -24.16 -47.50
CA ASN A 268 -64.89 -24.10 -47.78
C ASN A 268 -64.31 -22.68 -47.60
N LEU A 269 -64.99 -21.66 -48.11
CA LEU A 269 -64.56 -20.25 -47.94
C LEU A 269 -64.61 -19.81 -46.47
N GLN A 270 -65.63 -20.23 -45.72
CA GLN A 270 -65.77 -19.94 -44.30
C GLN A 270 -64.70 -20.64 -43.45
N GLN A 271 -64.31 -21.87 -43.82
CA GLN A 271 -63.22 -22.60 -43.19
C GLN A 271 -61.85 -22.01 -43.52
N GLN A 272 -61.63 -21.56 -44.76
CA GLN A 272 -60.42 -20.83 -45.15
C GLN A 272 -60.28 -19.49 -44.40
N LEU A 273 -61.37 -18.72 -44.30
CA LEU A 273 -61.39 -17.46 -43.55
C LEU A 273 -61.10 -17.68 -42.06
N GLN A 274 -61.65 -18.75 -41.46
CA GLN A 274 -61.35 -19.11 -40.07
C GLN A 274 -59.85 -19.44 -39.88
N MET A 275 -59.26 -20.24 -40.76
CA MET A 275 -57.82 -20.55 -40.71
C MET A 275 -56.95 -19.30 -40.86
N GLU A 276 -57.33 -18.34 -41.70
CA GLU A 276 -56.59 -17.08 -41.87
C GLU A 276 -56.72 -16.16 -40.64
N VAL A 277 -57.89 -16.12 -39.99
CA VAL A 277 -58.11 -15.43 -38.71
C VAL A 277 -57.27 -16.05 -37.59
N ASP A 278 -57.27 -17.38 -37.46
CA ASP A 278 -56.52 -18.09 -36.43
C ASP A 278 -55.00 -17.93 -36.62
N ALA A 279 -54.51 -18.00 -37.88
CA ALA A 279 -53.12 -17.73 -38.21
C ALA A 279 -52.71 -16.28 -37.89
N LYS A 280 -53.59 -15.30 -38.17
CA LYS A 280 -53.36 -13.90 -37.83
C LYS A 280 -53.31 -13.66 -36.32
N LEU A 281 -54.20 -14.29 -35.54
CA LEU A 281 -54.20 -14.21 -34.08
C LEU A 281 -52.93 -14.83 -33.48
N ALA A 282 -52.46 -15.95 -34.03
CA ALA A 282 -51.18 -16.55 -33.63
C ALA A 282 -49.99 -15.61 -33.90
N ALA A 283 -49.91 -15.02 -35.10
CA ALA A 283 -48.86 -14.08 -35.46
C ALA A 283 -48.90 -12.80 -34.60
N GLU A 284 -50.08 -12.29 -34.24
CA GLU A 284 -50.20 -11.12 -33.37
C GLU A 284 -49.79 -11.43 -31.92
N ALA A 285 -50.11 -12.63 -31.41
CA ALA A 285 -49.64 -13.09 -30.11
C ALA A 285 -48.10 -13.27 -30.08
N GLU A 286 -47.51 -13.82 -31.15
CA GLU A 286 -46.07 -14.00 -31.29
C GLU A 286 -45.34 -12.64 -31.37
N ALA A 287 -45.87 -11.68 -32.14
CA ALA A 287 -45.35 -10.32 -32.19
C ALA A 287 -45.40 -9.60 -30.83
N ARG A 288 -46.48 -9.78 -30.05
CA ARG A 288 -46.58 -9.25 -28.68
C ARG A 288 -45.55 -9.89 -27.74
N ASN A 289 -45.31 -11.20 -27.86
CA ASN A 289 -44.28 -11.91 -27.08
C ASN A 289 -42.86 -11.44 -27.45
N ALA A 290 -42.57 -11.26 -28.73
CA ALA A 290 -41.30 -10.73 -29.21
C ALA A 290 -41.05 -9.31 -28.67
N ALA A 291 -42.06 -8.42 -28.71
CA ALA A 291 -41.97 -7.08 -28.15
C ALA A 291 -41.70 -7.07 -26.63
N GLN A 292 -42.37 -7.96 -25.86
CA GLN A 292 -42.08 -8.11 -24.43
C GLN A 292 -40.65 -8.61 -24.17
N MET A 293 -40.16 -9.57 -24.95
CA MET A 293 -38.80 -10.08 -24.82
C MET A 293 -37.75 -9.01 -25.20
N GLN A 294 -38.00 -8.22 -26.24
CA GLN A 294 -37.15 -7.09 -26.64
C GLN A 294 -37.09 -6.02 -25.53
N ALA A 295 -38.22 -5.66 -24.90
CA ALA A 295 -38.25 -4.72 -23.78
C ALA A 295 -37.50 -5.25 -22.55
N LEU A 296 -37.59 -6.56 -22.26
CA LEU A 296 -36.82 -7.21 -21.19
C LEU A 296 -35.31 -7.22 -21.48
N LEU A 297 -34.90 -7.44 -22.74
CA LEU A 297 -33.50 -7.39 -23.16
C LEU A 297 -32.94 -5.96 -23.09
N GLN A 298 -33.67 -4.95 -23.58
CA GLN A 298 -33.28 -3.54 -23.43
C GLN A 298 -33.13 -3.14 -21.95
N LYS A 299 -34.05 -3.58 -21.07
CA LYS A 299 -33.93 -3.33 -19.63
C LYS A 299 -32.71 -4.03 -19.00
N LYS A 300 -32.40 -5.27 -19.43
CA LYS A 300 -31.17 -5.96 -18.99
C LYS A 300 -29.90 -5.26 -19.47
N ASN A 301 -29.83 -4.84 -20.73
CA ASN A 301 -28.67 -4.15 -21.27
C ASN A 301 -28.41 -2.85 -20.52
N LYS A 302 -29.44 -2.03 -20.28
CA LYS A 302 -29.30 -0.81 -19.48
C LYS A 302 -28.80 -1.08 -18.05
N MET A 303 -29.31 -2.12 -17.39
CA MET A 303 -28.80 -2.52 -16.06
C MET A 303 -27.33 -2.99 -16.10
N LEU A 304 -26.89 -3.62 -17.18
CA LEU A 304 -25.48 -4.01 -17.38
C LEU A 304 -24.58 -2.79 -17.66
N GLU A 305 -25.05 -1.81 -18.43
CA GLU A 305 -24.35 -0.54 -18.67
C GLU A 305 -24.19 0.27 -17.37
N GLU A 306 -25.25 0.37 -16.57
CA GLU A 306 -25.24 1.03 -15.25
C GLU A 306 -24.29 0.31 -14.28
N ALA A 307 -24.31 -1.04 -14.24
CA ALA A 307 -23.38 -1.82 -13.44
C ALA A 307 -21.92 -1.68 -13.92
N LEU A 308 -21.67 -1.64 -15.23
CA LEU A 308 -20.34 -1.44 -15.82
C LEU A 308 -19.77 -0.07 -15.45
N GLN A 309 -20.56 1.01 -15.55
CA GLN A 309 -20.12 2.34 -15.11
C GLN A 309 -19.79 2.38 -13.61
N LEU A 310 -20.55 1.65 -12.79
CA LEU A 310 -20.33 1.61 -11.34
C LEU A 310 -19.08 0.79 -10.99
N ALA A 311 -18.80 -0.29 -11.74
CA ALA A 311 -17.57 -1.05 -11.65
C ALA A 311 -16.34 -0.23 -12.08
N LEU A 312 -16.41 0.50 -13.21
CA LEU A 312 -15.33 1.37 -13.69
C LEU A 312 -15.01 2.48 -12.65
N LYS A 313 -16.03 3.15 -12.09
CA LYS A 313 -15.86 4.14 -11.01
C LYS A 313 -15.35 3.54 -9.68
N ALA A 314 -15.42 2.23 -9.51
CA ALA A 314 -14.78 1.53 -8.40
C ALA A 314 -13.31 1.20 -8.74
N GLN A 315 -13.03 0.76 -9.97
CA GLN A 315 -11.69 0.52 -10.49
C GLN A 315 -10.81 1.78 -10.42
N GLU A 316 -11.28 2.92 -10.95
CA GLU A 316 -10.56 4.21 -10.89
C GLU A 316 -10.13 4.59 -9.45
N LYS A 317 -11.01 4.33 -8.47
CA LYS A 317 -10.73 4.60 -7.04
C LYS A 317 -9.72 3.62 -6.45
N VAL A 318 -9.73 2.36 -6.89
CA VAL A 318 -8.74 1.37 -6.47
C VAL A 318 -7.39 1.67 -7.11
N GLU A 319 -7.34 1.96 -8.41
CA GLU A 319 -6.12 2.31 -9.14
C GLU A 319 -5.46 3.57 -8.57
N LYS A 320 -6.22 4.64 -8.32
CA LYS A 320 -5.68 5.84 -7.66
C LYS A 320 -5.09 5.52 -6.29
N ARG A 321 -5.79 4.71 -5.47
CA ARG A 321 -5.29 4.30 -4.15
C ARG A 321 -4.08 3.37 -4.24
N LEU A 322 -3.94 2.62 -5.32
CA LEU A 322 -2.77 1.78 -5.62
C LEU A 322 -1.57 2.67 -6.00
N LEU A 323 -1.80 3.74 -6.77
CA LEU A 323 -0.79 4.77 -7.07
C LEU A 323 -0.29 5.46 -5.78
N GLU A 324 -1.21 5.96 -4.94
CA GLU A 324 -0.91 6.56 -3.64
C GLU A 324 -0.13 5.61 -2.68
N LEU A 325 -0.27 4.29 -2.86
CA LEU A 325 0.49 3.27 -2.13
C LEU A 325 1.86 2.97 -2.76
N ARG A 326 2.00 3.04 -4.09
CA ARG A 326 3.31 2.95 -4.77
C ARG A 326 4.20 4.13 -4.41
N GLU A 327 3.69 5.36 -4.53
CA GLU A 327 4.41 6.59 -4.16
C GLU A 327 4.93 6.52 -2.71
N LYS A 328 4.11 6.03 -1.77
CA LYS A 328 4.53 5.80 -0.38
C LYS A 328 5.56 4.69 -0.23
N THR A 329 5.49 3.64 -1.04
CA THR A 329 6.47 2.54 -1.03
C THR A 329 7.82 3.01 -1.57
N GLU A 330 7.83 3.79 -2.64
CA GLU A 330 9.03 4.41 -3.24
C GLU A 330 9.67 5.45 -2.30
N ALA A 331 8.86 6.25 -1.61
CA ALA A 331 9.35 7.16 -0.57
C ALA A 331 9.97 6.43 0.64
N LEU A 332 9.33 5.35 1.11
CA LEU A 332 9.88 4.51 2.19
C LEU A 332 11.12 3.73 1.75
N GLN A 333 11.19 3.27 0.50
CA GLN A 333 12.38 2.64 -0.06
C GLN A 333 13.54 3.64 -0.09
N THR A 334 13.32 4.84 -0.64
CA THR A 334 14.32 5.91 -0.67
C THR A 334 14.80 6.29 0.74
N GLN A 335 13.91 6.30 1.73
CA GLN A 335 14.27 6.54 3.13
C GLN A 335 15.11 5.38 3.72
N ASN A 336 14.78 4.12 3.40
CA ASN A 336 15.54 2.95 3.83
C ASN A 336 16.93 2.92 3.18
N ASP A 337 17.03 3.24 1.88
CA ASP A 337 18.30 3.27 1.15
C ASP A 337 19.24 4.35 1.75
N TYR A 338 18.71 5.54 2.03
CA TYR A 338 19.45 6.60 2.75
C TYR A 338 19.89 6.16 4.15
N LEU A 339 19.03 5.46 4.90
CA LEU A 339 19.38 4.94 6.22
C LEU A 339 20.43 3.83 6.14
N ALA A 340 20.40 2.98 5.11
CA ALA A 340 21.42 1.96 4.87
C ALA A 340 22.79 2.59 4.61
N THR A 341 22.90 3.51 3.63
CA THR A 341 24.17 4.23 3.36
C THR A 341 24.72 4.95 4.59
N ARG A 342 23.84 5.49 5.45
CA ARG A 342 24.24 6.12 6.72
C ARG A 342 24.68 5.11 7.79
N ILE A 343 24.11 3.90 7.82
CA ILE A 343 24.55 2.81 8.71
C ILE A 343 25.92 2.28 8.25
N ASP A 344 26.12 2.11 6.95
CA ASP A 344 27.39 1.65 6.37
C ASP A 344 28.52 2.64 6.70
N GLY A 345 28.30 3.94 6.47
CA GLY A 345 29.27 4.98 6.87
C GLY A 345 29.55 5.03 8.38
N ASN A 346 28.53 4.82 9.22
CA ASN A 346 28.75 4.72 10.68
C ASN A 346 29.59 3.48 11.07
N GLU A 347 29.50 2.38 10.32
CA GLU A 347 30.34 1.19 10.54
C GLU A 347 31.78 1.39 10.03
N GLU A 348 31.98 2.16 8.96
CA GLU A 348 33.32 2.61 8.52
C GLU A 348 33.98 3.53 9.57
N ASP A 349 33.28 4.56 10.05
CA ASP A 349 33.73 5.44 11.14
C ASP A 349 34.07 4.65 12.41
N LYS A 350 33.21 3.71 12.79
CA LYS A 350 33.42 2.79 13.93
C LYS A 350 34.60 1.84 13.69
N GLY A 351 34.91 1.50 12.44
CA GLY A 351 36.12 0.78 12.04
C GLY A 351 37.38 1.62 12.26
N ALA A 352 37.39 2.87 11.80
CA ALA A 352 38.48 3.82 12.01
C ALA A 352 38.73 4.09 13.50
N LEU A 353 37.67 4.40 14.27
CA LEU A 353 37.75 4.62 15.72
C LEU A 353 38.29 3.40 16.47
N ARG A 354 38.01 2.17 16.01
CA ARG A 354 38.58 0.94 16.59
C ARG A 354 40.06 0.74 16.25
N TYR A 355 40.52 1.25 15.11
CA TYR A 355 41.93 1.25 14.75
C TYR A 355 42.71 2.25 15.60
N ASP A 356 42.23 3.50 15.70
CA ASP A 356 42.86 4.52 16.55
C ASP A 356 42.79 4.18 18.04
N LEU A 357 41.70 3.55 18.53
CA LEU A 357 41.65 3.04 19.89
C LEU A 357 42.77 2.03 20.15
N ARG A 358 42.98 1.04 19.27
CA ARG A 358 44.11 0.10 19.40
C ARG A 358 45.46 0.80 19.36
N ARG A 359 45.62 1.78 18.47
CA ARG A 359 46.86 2.57 18.35
C ARG A 359 47.17 3.29 19.67
N THR A 360 46.16 3.94 20.26
CA THR A 360 46.27 4.62 21.56
C THR A 360 46.40 3.65 22.75
N GLU A 361 45.83 2.44 22.70
CA GLU A 361 46.06 1.38 23.68
C GLU A 361 47.53 0.89 23.65
N ASP A 362 48.12 0.74 22.47
CA ASP A 362 49.52 0.32 22.33
C ASP A 362 50.51 1.47 22.64
N GLU A 363 50.19 2.72 22.27
CA GLU A 363 50.89 3.92 22.75
C GLU A 363 50.84 4.01 24.29
N LEU A 364 49.69 3.76 24.92
CA LEU A 364 49.51 3.74 26.38
C LEU A 364 50.26 2.58 27.05
N ARG A 365 50.30 1.39 26.44
CA ARG A 365 51.13 0.27 26.90
C ARG A 365 52.62 0.61 26.86
N GLN A 366 53.09 1.23 25.77
CA GLN A 366 54.47 1.66 25.62
C GLN A 366 54.82 2.73 26.67
N ALA A 367 53.94 3.73 26.86
CA ALA A 367 54.09 4.75 27.89
C ALA A 367 54.09 4.15 29.32
N THR A 368 53.25 3.14 29.57
CA THR A 368 53.20 2.41 30.86
C THR A 368 54.48 1.61 31.12
N ALA A 369 55.02 0.95 30.10
CA ALA A 369 56.30 0.23 30.20
C ALA A 369 57.47 1.20 30.45
N VAL A 370 57.50 2.35 29.76
CA VAL A 370 58.48 3.42 30.02
C VAL A 370 58.31 3.99 31.43
N ASN A 371 57.08 4.22 31.89
CA ASN A 371 56.81 4.68 33.25
C ASN A 371 57.26 3.64 34.30
N GLY A 372 57.10 2.34 34.05
CA GLY A 372 57.66 1.27 34.87
C GLY A 372 59.19 1.33 34.98
N GLN A 373 59.88 1.56 33.86
CA GLN A 373 61.34 1.78 33.86
C GLN A 373 61.75 3.07 34.58
N LEU A 374 60.96 4.13 34.47
CA LEU A 374 61.19 5.38 35.20
C LEU A 374 60.94 5.23 36.70
N LEU A 375 59.94 4.45 37.12
CA LEU A 375 59.69 4.10 38.51
C LEU A 375 60.82 3.23 39.09
N GLN A 376 61.33 2.25 38.34
CA GLN A 376 62.50 1.48 38.76
C GLN A 376 63.73 2.38 38.94
N LYS A 377 64.00 3.28 37.99
CA LYS A 377 65.04 4.32 38.14
C LYS A 377 64.77 5.29 39.28
N ARG A 378 63.50 5.56 39.61
CA ARG A 378 63.12 6.37 40.76
C ARG A 378 63.52 5.67 42.05
N VAL A 379 63.30 4.36 42.17
CA VAL A 379 63.77 3.54 43.30
C VAL A 379 65.30 3.52 43.36
N GLU A 380 66.00 3.29 42.24
CA GLU A 380 67.48 3.35 42.20
C GLU A 380 68.07 4.72 42.60
N VAL A 381 67.29 5.80 42.42
CA VAL A 381 67.65 7.16 42.85
C VAL A 381 67.19 7.44 44.28
N GLU A 382 66.08 6.87 44.73
CA GLU A 382 65.61 6.93 46.12
C GLU A 382 66.54 6.16 47.06
N ASP A 383 67.07 5.00 46.66
CA ASP A 383 68.07 4.26 47.42
C ASP A 383 69.36 5.07 47.60
N ARG A 384 69.89 5.66 46.51
CA ARG A 384 71.04 6.58 46.57
C ARG A 384 70.74 7.85 47.35
N PHE A 385 69.49 8.32 47.32
CA PHE A 385 69.05 9.46 48.12
C PHE A 385 68.97 9.07 49.60
N ASN A 386 68.58 7.83 49.94
CA ASN A 386 68.57 7.32 51.31
C ASN A 386 70.01 7.19 51.87
N ASP A 387 70.98 6.75 51.05
CA ASP A 387 72.40 6.78 51.41
C ASP A 387 72.87 8.22 51.75
N VAL A 388 72.56 9.19 50.89
CA VAL A 388 72.90 10.62 51.10
C VAL A 388 72.08 11.26 52.23
N GLU A 389 70.84 10.82 52.46
CA GLU A 389 70.01 11.24 53.59
C GLU A 389 70.58 10.70 54.91
N ALA A 390 71.21 9.52 54.92
CA ALA A 390 71.94 9.00 56.08
C ALA A 390 73.23 9.82 56.36
N GLU A 391 74.01 10.19 55.34
CA GLU A 391 75.13 11.13 55.48
C GLU A 391 74.64 12.49 56.03
N LYS A 392 73.54 13.01 55.48
CA LYS A 392 72.89 14.25 55.91
C LYS A 392 72.31 14.14 57.33
N VAL A 393 71.85 12.98 57.80
CA VAL A 393 71.42 12.79 59.20
C VAL A 393 72.57 12.95 60.17
N ALA A 394 73.78 12.50 59.82
CA ALA A 394 74.98 12.77 60.63
C ALA A 394 75.25 14.29 60.72
N VAL A 395 75.16 15.02 59.60
CA VAL A 395 75.29 16.49 59.58
C VAL A 395 74.11 17.20 60.29
N LYS A 396 72.89 16.66 60.21
CA LYS A 396 71.71 17.22 60.89
C LYS A 396 71.83 17.11 62.41
N ALA A 397 72.51 16.07 62.93
CA ALA A 397 72.80 15.95 64.36
C ALA A 397 73.71 17.09 64.89
N GLU A 398 74.66 17.57 64.08
CA GLU A 398 75.47 18.76 64.39
C GLU A 398 74.62 20.04 64.33
N LEU A 399 73.67 20.12 63.39
CA LEU A 399 72.83 21.30 63.15
C LEU A 399 71.69 21.44 64.18
N ASP A 400 71.13 20.33 64.66
CA ASP A 400 70.10 20.29 65.70
C ASP A 400 70.69 20.45 67.13
N TYR A 401 72.01 20.63 67.27
CA TYR A 401 72.63 21.28 68.44
C TYR A 401 72.35 22.79 68.41
N ILE A 402 72.59 23.46 67.27
CA ILE A 402 72.45 24.91 67.08
C ILE A 402 70.98 25.36 67.18
N LYS A 403 70.04 24.63 66.57
CA LYS A 403 68.61 25.04 66.54
C LYS A 403 67.92 25.16 67.90
N ARG A 404 68.50 24.62 68.97
CA ARG A 404 67.91 24.69 70.33
C ARG A 404 68.10 26.04 71.02
N GLU A 405 68.89 26.95 70.44
CA GLU A 405 69.20 28.25 71.03
C GLU A 405 68.15 29.34 70.67
N ASP A 406 67.58 29.30 69.45
CA ASP A 406 66.82 30.42 68.84
C ASP A 406 65.29 30.21 68.67
N MET A 407 64.68 29.14 69.23
CA MET A 407 63.21 28.96 69.30
C MET A 407 62.45 28.98 67.94
N LEU A 408 63.06 28.41 66.89
CA LEU A 408 62.46 28.30 65.54
C LEU A 408 61.84 26.91 65.28
N ASP A 409 60.96 26.80 64.27
CA ASP A 409 60.57 25.49 63.73
C ASP A 409 61.72 24.78 62.97
N GLU A 410 61.53 23.53 62.55
CA GLU A 410 62.58 22.72 61.88
C GLU A 410 63.21 23.38 60.64
N THR A 411 62.52 24.37 60.03
CA THR A 411 62.95 25.11 58.83
C THR A 411 63.36 26.55 59.10
N GLY A 412 63.25 27.04 60.35
CA GLY A 412 63.61 28.40 60.73
C GLY A 412 62.45 29.41 60.74
N ARG A 413 61.18 28.97 60.91
CA ARG A 413 60.00 29.81 60.66
C ARG A 413 58.94 29.80 61.79
N THR A 414 57.81 30.48 61.53
CA THR A 414 56.70 30.80 62.45
C THR A 414 55.34 30.33 61.89
N LYS A 415 54.32 30.27 62.76
CA LYS A 415 53.10 29.41 62.64
C LYS A 415 52.03 29.86 61.61
N PRO A 416 51.13 28.96 61.15
CA PRO A 416 50.32 29.09 59.92
C PRO A 416 48.92 29.74 60.09
N ILE A 417 48.15 29.84 58.99
CA ILE A 417 46.90 30.61 58.85
C ILE A 417 45.71 29.73 58.35
N LEU A 418 44.50 29.99 58.85
CA LEU A 418 43.25 29.31 58.49
C LEU A 418 42.32 30.17 57.62
N ILE A 419 41.32 29.57 56.98
CA ILE A 419 40.27 30.25 56.17
C ILE A 419 38.88 29.87 56.69
N GLU A 420 37.98 30.83 56.83
CA GLU A 420 36.60 30.62 57.28
C GLU A 420 35.58 30.96 56.18
N SER A 421 34.46 30.23 56.12
CA SER A 421 33.39 30.46 55.14
C SER A 421 32.08 29.79 55.58
N GLU A 422 30.94 30.38 55.23
CA GLU A 422 29.60 29.84 55.52
C GLU A 422 29.24 28.61 54.68
N SER A 423 30.04 28.27 53.65
CA SER A 423 29.78 27.14 52.78
C SER A 423 30.32 25.82 53.34
N LYS A 424 29.41 24.91 53.70
CA LYS A 424 29.68 23.51 54.09
C LYS A 424 30.48 22.71 53.06
N LEU A 425 30.67 23.24 51.85
CA LEU A 425 31.54 22.64 50.83
C LEU A 425 33.02 22.64 51.24
N ILE A 426 33.47 23.64 52.02
CA ILE A 426 34.87 23.71 52.52
C ILE A 426 35.16 22.55 53.48
N GLU A 427 34.22 22.26 54.40
CA GLU A 427 34.27 21.13 55.32
C GLU A 427 34.19 19.80 54.55
N ARG A 428 33.19 19.65 53.67
CA ARG A 428 32.91 18.41 52.94
C ARG A 428 33.99 18.02 51.92
N LEU A 429 34.84 18.97 51.53
CA LEU A 429 36.02 18.74 50.67
C LEU A 429 37.35 18.79 51.47
N GLN A 430 37.30 18.97 52.79
CA GLN A 430 38.46 19.05 53.70
C GLN A 430 39.50 20.11 53.27
N ILE A 431 39.05 21.26 52.76
CA ILE A 431 39.92 22.28 52.18
C ILE A 431 40.87 22.89 53.22
N ASN A 432 40.40 23.14 54.44
CA ASN A 432 41.22 23.76 55.50
C ASN A 432 42.31 22.82 56.03
N GLU A 433 42.01 21.54 56.24
CA GLU A 433 42.98 20.52 56.67
C GLU A 433 44.06 20.33 55.60
N PHE A 434 43.64 20.32 54.34
CA PHE A 434 44.53 20.32 53.18
C PHE A 434 45.41 21.58 53.12
N LEU A 435 44.84 22.78 53.23
CA LEU A 435 45.58 24.04 53.14
C LEU A 435 46.57 24.23 54.29
N TYR A 436 46.23 23.80 55.51
CA TYR A 436 47.15 23.77 56.65
C TYR A 436 48.37 22.86 56.35
N SER A 437 48.11 21.67 55.79
CA SER A 437 49.15 20.72 55.38
C SER A 437 50.03 21.28 54.25
N ALA A 438 49.41 21.94 53.26
CA ALA A 438 50.12 22.55 52.14
C ALA A 438 50.96 23.78 52.57
N GLN A 439 50.49 24.61 53.50
CA GLN A 439 51.27 25.76 54.03
C GLN A 439 52.57 25.33 54.73
N GLN A 440 52.60 24.12 55.30
CA GLN A 440 53.80 23.54 55.93
C GLN A 440 54.70 22.79 54.93
N ALA A 441 54.20 22.49 53.73
CA ALA A 441 54.97 21.81 52.70
C ALA A 441 56.01 22.77 52.06
N ARG A 442 57.28 22.36 52.05
CA ARG A 442 58.39 23.14 51.46
C ARG A 442 58.19 23.48 49.98
N ASN A 443 57.37 22.70 49.28
CA ASN A 443 56.78 23.03 47.99
C ASN A 443 55.32 22.53 47.97
N PRO A 444 54.30 23.41 48.06
CA PRO A 444 52.89 22.99 48.07
C PRO A 444 52.36 22.56 46.70
N VAL A 445 53.07 22.84 45.60
CA VAL A 445 52.54 22.69 44.24
C VAL A 445 52.09 21.25 43.91
N PRO A 446 52.82 20.17 44.25
CA PRO A 446 52.36 18.81 43.97
C PRO A 446 51.06 18.46 44.70
N MET A 447 50.94 18.86 45.97
CA MET A 447 49.73 18.63 46.78
C MET A 447 48.53 19.42 46.23
N LEU A 448 48.76 20.65 45.77
CA LEU A 448 47.74 21.46 45.10
C LEU A 448 47.29 20.83 43.79
N VAL A 449 48.22 20.32 42.97
CA VAL A 449 47.88 19.59 41.74
C VAL A 449 47.08 18.33 42.04
N GLU A 450 47.50 17.50 43.00
CA GLU A 450 46.79 16.27 43.39
C GLU A 450 45.37 16.56 43.88
N LYS A 451 45.20 17.55 44.78
CA LYS A 451 43.87 17.94 45.28
C LYS A 451 42.98 18.52 44.17
N ILE A 452 43.54 19.29 43.24
CA ILE A 452 42.80 19.80 42.07
C ILE A 452 42.40 18.65 41.13
N THR A 453 43.29 17.69 40.85
CA THR A 453 43.00 16.51 40.04
C THR A 453 41.85 15.69 40.63
N HIS A 454 41.85 15.44 41.93
CA HIS A 454 40.76 14.72 42.60
C HIS A 454 39.41 15.48 42.55
N LEU A 455 39.43 16.82 42.68
CA LEU A 455 38.23 17.64 42.51
C LEU A 455 37.70 17.61 41.06
N LEU A 456 38.59 17.62 40.07
CA LEU A 456 38.25 17.49 38.66
C LEU A 456 37.70 16.10 38.33
N GLU A 457 38.24 15.04 38.92
CA GLU A 457 37.77 13.66 38.76
C GLU A 457 36.33 13.49 39.27
N MET A 458 36.03 13.97 40.48
CA MET A 458 34.66 13.95 41.02
C MET A 458 33.68 14.76 40.15
N LEU A 459 34.11 15.91 39.63
CA LEU A 459 33.32 16.74 38.72
C LEU A 459 33.03 15.97 37.43
N HIS A 460 34.04 15.34 36.84
CA HIS A 460 33.91 14.52 35.63
C HIS A 460 32.98 13.31 35.84
N THR A 461 33.09 12.58 36.96
CA THR A 461 32.16 11.48 37.29
C THR A 461 30.71 11.99 37.42
N THR A 462 30.51 13.16 38.04
CA THR A 462 29.18 13.78 38.18
C THR A 462 28.62 14.21 36.83
N GLN A 463 29.46 14.75 35.93
CA GLN A 463 29.08 15.11 34.57
C GLN A 463 28.66 13.89 33.74
N VAL A 464 29.45 12.80 33.77
CA VAL A 464 29.11 11.54 33.06
C VAL A 464 27.77 10.98 33.54
N GLN A 465 27.46 11.04 34.84
CA GLN A 465 26.15 10.63 35.36
C GLN A 465 25.01 11.54 34.86
N SER A 466 25.23 12.86 34.79
CA SER A 466 24.26 13.81 34.21
C SER A 466 23.97 13.51 32.74
N ASP A 467 25.01 13.20 31.94
CA ASP A 467 24.87 12.87 30.52
C ASP A 467 24.14 11.53 30.31
N MET A 468 24.35 10.55 31.20
CA MET A 468 23.56 9.30 31.21
C MET A 468 22.07 9.56 31.47
N TYR A 469 21.73 10.36 32.49
CA TYR A 469 20.34 10.70 32.78
C TYR A 469 19.67 11.47 31.62
N LEU A 470 20.42 12.33 30.92
CA LEU A 470 19.93 13.02 29.73
C LEU A 470 19.61 12.03 28.58
N GLN A 471 20.46 11.03 28.35
CA GLN A 471 20.21 9.98 27.36
C GLN A 471 18.99 9.12 27.69
N ASP A 472 18.81 8.71 28.95
CA ASP A 472 17.63 7.91 29.34
C ASP A 472 16.32 8.72 29.28
N LEU A 473 16.37 10.02 29.58
CA LEU A 473 15.23 10.92 29.36
C LEU A 473 14.91 11.10 27.88
N GLN A 474 15.91 11.15 26.99
CA GLN A 474 15.68 11.12 25.53
C GLN A 474 15.06 9.80 25.06
N ARG A 475 15.56 8.65 25.53
CA ARG A 475 14.98 7.31 25.23
C ARG A 475 13.51 7.22 25.66
N SER A 476 13.20 7.70 26.87
CA SER A 476 11.83 7.73 27.42
C SER A 476 10.89 8.58 26.56
N ASN A 477 11.33 9.78 26.15
CA ASN A 477 10.54 10.65 25.27
C ASN A 477 10.26 10.02 23.90
N SER A 478 11.24 9.34 23.29
CA SER A 478 11.04 8.60 22.03
C SER A 478 10.04 7.45 22.20
N MET A 479 10.08 6.72 23.33
CA MET A 479 9.09 5.69 23.64
C MET A 479 7.68 6.26 23.81
N LEU A 480 7.54 7.39 24.52
CA LEU A 480 6.26 8.09 24.69
C LEU A 480 5.71 8.61 23.36
N GLN A 481 6.56 9.09 22.44
CA GLN A 481 6.15 9.48 21.09
C GLN A 481 5.61 8.28 20.30
N GLY A 482 6.32 7.15 20.31
CA GLY A 482 5.85 5.91 19.67
C GLY A 482 4.55 5.35 20.27
N LEU A 483 4.31 5.54 21.58
CA LEU A 483 3.05 5.18 22.22
C LEU A 483 1.89 6.12 21.82
N ARG A 484 2.15 7.43 21.72
CA ARG A 484 1.16 8.41 21.21
C ARG A 484 0.76 8.10 19.77
N GLU A 485 1.70 7.74 18.92
CA GLU A 485 1.44 7.33 17.53
C GLU A 485 0.66 6.02 17.44
N LYS A 486 1.02 5.00 18.25
CA LYS A 486 0.23 3.76 18.37
C LYS A 486 -1.20 4.04 18.83
N ASN A 487 -1.41 4.90 19.82
CA ASN A 487 -2.74 5.26 20.30
C ASN A 487 -3.55 6.02 19.23
N LYS A 488 -2.92 6.93 18.47
CA LYS A 488 -3.56 7.57 17.31
C LYS A 488 -4.01 6.55 16.27
N ASN A 489 -3.12 5.62 15.90
CA ASN A 489 -3.41 4.58 14.91
C ASN A 489 -4.47 3.57 15.40
N LEU A 490 -4.62 3.36 16.71
CA LEU A 490 -5.71 2.58 17.30
C LEU A 490 -7.03 3.37 17.28
N TYR A 491 -7.02 4.65 17.63
CA TYR A 491 -8.19 5.52 17.58
C TYR A 491 -8.78 5.64 16.17
N GLU A 492 -7.94 5.83 15.15
CA GLU A 492 -8.36 5.83 13.74
C GLU A 492 -8.99 4.49 13.31
N LYS A 493 -8.46 3.36 13.79
CA LYS A 493 -9.06 2.04 13.55
C LYS A 493 -10.42 1.88 14.23
N VAL A 494 -10.57 2.31 15.48
CA VAL A 494 -11.87 2.30 16.20
C VAL A 494 -12.88 3.17 15.46
N GLN A 495 -12.51 4.38 15.03
CA GLN A 495 -13.39 5.26 14.25
C GLN A 495 -13.83 4.63 12.91
N MET A 496 -12.95 3.87 12.25
CA MET A 496 -13.29 3.11 11.05
C MET A 496 -14.25 1.94 11.35
N CYS A 497 -14.04 1.21 12.46
CA CYS A 497 -14.94 0.15 12.91
C CYS A 497 -16.34 0.69 13.25
N GLU A 498 -16.44 1.80 13.99
CA GLU A 498 -17.72 2.47 14.29
C GLU A 498 -18.42 2.98 13.01
N THR A 499 -17.66 3.52 12.06
CA THR A 499 -18.20 3.96 10.76
C THR A 499 -18.71 2.77 9.93
N TRP A 500 -18.08 1.60 10.04
CA TRP A 500 -18.54 0.37 9.39
C TRP A 500 -19.77 -0.22 10.09
N LYS A 501 -19.77 -0.30 11.44
CA LYS A 501 -20.91 -0.72 12.27
C LYS A 501 -22.16 0.07 11.92
N MET A 502 -22.08 1.40 11.98
CA MET A 502 -23.17 2.30 11.60
C MET A 502 -23.74 1.97 10.21
N ARG A 503 -22.89 1.81 9.19
CA ARG A 503 -23.33 1.48 7.83
C ARG A 503 -23.95 0.09 7.71
N ALA A 504 -23.44 -0.90 8.44
CA ALA A 504 -24.01 -2.25 8.44
C ALA A 504 -25.41 -2.26 9.09
N LEU A 505 -25.57 -1.62 10.25
CA LEU A 505 -26.83 -1.51 10.97
C LEU A 505 -27.89 -0.73 10.17
N LEU A 506 -27.51 0.42 9.59
CA LEU A 506 -28.40 1.15 8.69
C LEU A 506 -28.73 0.33 7.42
N LYS A 507 -27.83 -0.54 6.94
CA LYS A 507 -28.15 -1.40 5.79
C LYS A 507 -29.11 -2.54 6.13
N ILE A 508 -29.17 -3.02 7.38
CA ILE A 508 -30.21 -3.96 7.83
C ILE A 508 -31.59 -3.30 7.71
N ALA A 509 -31.77 -2.10 8.26
CA ALA A 509 -33.04 -1.37 8.16
C ALA A 509 -33.39 -0.95 6.71
N SER A 510 -32.41 -0.46 5.94
CA SER A 510 -32.56 -0.15 4.51
C SER A 510 -32.96 -1.38 3.69
N ASN A 511 -32.44 -2.58 4.02
CA ASN A 511 -32.84 -3.81 3.35
C ASN A 511 -34.32 -4.15 3.55
N GLU A 512 -34.91 -3.91 4.73
CA GLU A 512 -36.37 -4.08 4.90
C GLU A 512 -37.19 -2.99 4.20
N PHE A 513 -36.63 -1.80 3.96
CA PHE A 513 -37.28 -0.74 3.17
C PHE A 513 -37.20 -0.99 1.64
N GLU A 514 -36.17 -1.70 1.18
CA GLU A 514 -35.91 -2.01 -0.24
C GLU A 514 -36.48 -3.39 -0.67
N MET A 515 -36.17 -4.44 0.10
CA MET A 515 -36.57 -5.82 -0.20
C MET A 515 -37.99 -6.11 0.27
N ARG A 516 -38.99 -5.73 -0.54
CA ARG A 516 -40.33 -6.38 -0.55
C ARG A 516 -41.21 -6.06 -1.76
N SER A 517 -40.77 -5.23 -2.72
CA SER A 517 -41.62 -4.71 -3.81
C SER A 517 -41.33 -5.25 -5.23
N SER A 518 -40.17 -5.86 -5.48
CA SER A 518 -39.68 -6.09 -6.86
C SER A 518 -39.30 -7.54 -7.24
N VAL A 519 -39.23 -8.47 -6.28
CA VAL A 519 -38.76 -9.85 -6.53
C VAL A 519 -39.91 -10.75 -7.02
N LYS A 520 -39.88 -11.13 -8.30
CA LYS A 520 -40.82 -12.11 -8.89
C LYS A 520 -40.80 -13.42 -8.11
N GLY A 521 -41.97 -13.87 -7.66
CA GLY A 521 -42.15 -15.12 -6.91
C GLY A 521 -42.32 -14.91 -5.40
N HIS A 522 -41.83 -13.81 -4.83
CA HIS A 522 -42.13 -13.46 -3.45
C HIS A 522 -43.50 -12.77 -3.38
N LYS A 523 -44.45 -13.30 -2.60
CA LYS A 523 -45.72 -12.63 -2.34
C LYS A 523 -45.44 -11.44 -1.42
N SER A 524 -45.34 -10.24 -2.00
CA SER A 524 -45.35 -9.00 -1.24
C SER A 524 -46.68 -8.92 -0.48
N SER A 525 -46.62 -9.12 0.84
CA SER A 525 -47.78 -8.92 1.71
C SER A 525 -47.93 -7.43 1.97
N ILE A 526 -48.47 -6.71 0.98
CA ILE A 526 -48.71 -5.25 1.03
C ILE A 526 -49.70 -4.87 2.17
N LYS A 527 -50.30 -5.87 2.83
CA LYS A 527 -51.15 -5.73 4.03
C LYS A 527 -50.37 -5.78 5.36
N GLU A 528 -49.14 -6.27 5.35
CA GLU A 528 -48.28 -6.42 6.53
C GLU A 528 -47.12 -5.44 6.40
N GLY A 529 -47.15 -4.35 7.17
CA GLY A 529 -46.15 -3.31 7.10
C GLY A 529 -44.79 -3.71 7.69
N ASN A 530 -43.81 -2.83 7.55
CA ASN A 530 -42.42 -3.10 7.87
C ASN A 530 -42.20 -3.41 9.37
N ALA A 531 -41.48 -4.48 9.64
CA ALA A 531 -41.02 -4.88 10.97
C ALA A 531 -39.49 -4.80 11.01
N LEU A 532 -38.94 -4.01 11.94
CA LEU A 532 -37.51 -3.75 12.08
C LEU A 532 -36.96 -4.58 13.25
N TYR A 533 -36.27 -5.68 12.91
CA TYR A 533 -35.64 -6.60 13.86
C TYR A 533 -34.21 -6.15 14.13
N LEU A 534 -34.01 -5.35 15.19
CA LEU A 534 -32.73 -4.73 15.55
C LEU A 534 -32.21 -5.26 16.92
N ASP A 535 -32.61 -6.48 17.27
CA ASP A 535 -32.32 -7.12 18.55
C ASP A 535 -30.85 -7.56 18.67
N GLY A 536 -30.20 -7.29 19.80
CA GLY A 536 -28.82 -7.69 20.07
C GLY A 536 -27.74 -6.96 19.26
N LEU A 537 -28.10 -5.91 18.52
CA LEU A 537 -27.23 -5.27 17.52
C LEU A 537 -26.36 -4.12 18.06
N GLN A 538 -26.41 -3.84 19.36
CA GLN A 538 -25.66 -2.77 20.04
C GLN A 538 -25.91 -1.37 19.44
N TYR A 539 -27.17 -1.04 19.15
CA TYR A 539 -27.61 0.32 18.86
C TYR A 539 -27.33 1.22 20.06
N SER A 540 -26.67 2.36 19.84
CA SER A 540 -26.66 3.49 20.78
C SER A 540 -27.59 4.60 20.29
N ASN A 541 -27.69 5.68 21.08
CA ASN A 541 -28.36 6.93 20.71
C ASN A 541 -27.98 7.43 19.31
N LYS A 542 -26.74 7.21 18.88
CA LYS A 542 -26.25 7.61 17.56
C LYS A 542 -26.89 6.80 16.44
N GLU A 543 -26.95 5.47 16.57
CA GLU A 543 -27.57 4.58 15.59
C GLU A 543 -29.10 4.76 15.55
N ILE A 544 -29.73 5.04 16.70
CA ILE A 544 -31.16 5.38 16.78
C ILE A 544 -31.44 6.71 16.05
N GLY A 545 -30.60 7.74 16.26
CA GLY A 545 -30.71 9.02 15.57
C GLY A 545 -30.52 8.93 14.05
N GLU A 546 -29.64 8.05 13.57
CA GLU A 546 -29.51 7.78 12.12
C GLU A 546 -30.64 6.88 11.58
N LEU A 547 -31.16 5.92 12.38
CA LEU A 547 -32.34 5.12 12.02
C LEU A 547 -33.58 6.00 11.79
N LYS A 548 -33.80 7.00 12.66
CA LYS A 548 -34.84 8.01 12.49
C LYS A 548 -34.75 8.71 11.13
N LYS A 549 -33.56 9.20 10.77
CA LYS A 549 -33.28 9.83 9.46
C LYS A 549 -33.48 8.84 8.30
N LEU A 550 -33.13 7.56 8.49
CA LEU A 550 -33.28 6.53 7.45
C LEU A 550 -34.76 6.25 7.14
N ILE A 551 -35.62 6.18 8.17
CA ILE A 551 -37.08 6.03 8.00
C ILE A 551 -37.64 7.18 7.16
N GLN A 552 -37.23 8.42 7.46
CA GLN A 552 -37.62 9.63 6.73
C GLN A 552 -37.11 9.63 5.29
N ASN A 553 -35.83 9.34 5.08
CA ASN A 553 -35.20 9.31 3.76
C ASN A 553 -35.82 8.26 2.80
N TYR A 554 -36.38 7.18 3.33
CA TYR A 554 -37.09 6.15 2.55
C TYR A 554 -38.62 6.34 2.51
N MET A 555 -39.16 7.38 3.17
CA MET A 555 -40.60 7.67 3.32
C MET A 555 -41.38 6.45 3.84
N LYS A 556 -41.00 5.95 5.03
CA LYS A 556 -41.54 4.72 5.66
C LYS A 556 -42.27 4.95 6.98
N GLU A 557 -42.43 6.20 7.42
CA GLU A 557 -43.13 6.63 8.63
C GLU A 557 -44.46 5.90 8.84
N GLU A 558 -45.32 5.87 7.81
CA GLU A 558 -46.63 5.23 7.89
C GLU A 558 -46.58 3.69 7.80
N ASN A 559 -45.49 3.16 7.26
CA ASN A 559 -45.36 1.74 6.89
C ASN A 559 -44.74 0.89 8.01
N VAL A 560 -43.92 1.45 8.90
CA VAL A 560 -43.35 0.73 10.04
C VAL A 560 -44.44 0.39 11.06
N LYS A 561 -44.59 -0.91 11.37
CA LYS A 561 -45.57 -1.44 12.34
C LYS A 561 -44.91 -2.06 13.56
N GLU A 562 -43.69 -2.59 13.42
CA GLU A 562 -42.94 -3.14 14.54
C GLU A 562 -41.50 -2.64 14.54
N ILE A 563 -41.01 -2.25 15.70
CA ILE A 563 -39.59 -1.99 15.97
C ILE A 563 -39.19 -2.87 17.14
N ARG A 564 -38.09 -3.62 17.01
CA ARG A 564 -37.53 -4.43 18.10
C ARG A 564 -36.09 -3.99 18.33
N LEU A 565 -35.82 -3.54 19.54
CA LEU A 565 -34.54 -3.05 20.05
C LEU A 565 -34.17 -3.83 21.32
N GLN A 566 -34.57 -5.11 21.40
CA GLN A 566 -34.26 -5.96 22.55
C GLN A 566 -32.73 -6.12 22.70
N ASP A 567 -32.21 -6.15 23.93
CA ASP A 567 -30.81 -6.47 24.21
C ASP A 567 -29.77 -5.52 23.52
N ASN A 568 -30.05 -4.22 23.52
CA ASN A 568 -29.15 -3.20 22.95
C ASN A 568 -28.38 -2.39 24.02
N ASN A 569 -28.59 -2.67 25.32
CA ASN A 569 -28.05 -1.92 26.46
C ASN A 569 -28.48 -0.43 26.51
N LEU A 570 -29.64 -0.09 25.97
CA LEU A 570 -30.18 1.28 25.96
C LEU A 570 -30.56 1.73 27.38
N ASP A 571 -30.13 2.92 27.78
CA ASP A 571 -30.42 3.52 29.09
C ASP A 571 -31.37 4.73 28.99
N LYS A 572 -31.53 5.46 30.09
CA LYS A 572 -32.34 6.69 30.18
C LYS A 572 -31.99 7.75 29.14
N THR A 573 -30.74 7.82 28.67
CA THR A 573 -30.30 8.78 27.64
C THR A 573 -30.89 8.47 26.26
N ALA A 574 -31.34 7.24 26.01
CA ALA A 574 -32.01 6.85 24.77
C ALA A 574 -33.49 7.29 24.72
N VAL A 575 -34.13 7.52 25.87
CA VAL A 575 -35.58 7.76 25.98
C VAL A 575 -36.08 8.89 25.07
N PRO A 576 -35.43 10.07 24.96
CA PRO A 576 -35.88 11.13 24.06
C PRO A 576 -35.96 10.66 22.60
N LEU A 577 -34.99 9.87 22.14
CA LEU A 577 -34.93 9.35 20.78
C LEU A 577 -35.94 8.22 20.54
N ILE A 578 -36.26 7.42 21.56
CA ILE A 578 -37.35 6.44 21.50
C ILE A 578 -38.71 7.14 21.39
N CYS A 579 -38.94 8.20 22.16
CA CYS A 579 -40.14 9.04 22.04
C CYS A 579 -40.22 9.73 20.66
N GLU A 580 -39.10 10.21 20.11
CA GLU A 580 -39.03 10.74 18.74
C GLU A 580 -39.32 9.68 17.65
N LEU A 581 -38.98 8.40 17.86
CA LEU A 581 -39.37 7.31 16.96
C LEU A 581 -40.85 6.94 17.08
N LEU A 582 -41.41 6.99 18.29
CA LEU A 582 -42.85 6.78 18.52
C LEU A 582 -43.71 7.87 17.85
N ASP A 583 -43.25 9.12 17.84
CA ASP A 583 -43.90 10.23 17.13
C ASP A 583 -43.76 10.08 15.61
N LEU A 584 -42.58 9.68 15.12
CA LEU A 584 -42.31 9.50 13.69
C LEU A 584 -43.09 8.33 13.05
N CYS A 585 -43.44 7.30 13.81
CA CYS A 585 -44.12 6.11 13.32
C CYS A 585 -45.58 6.02 13.84
N PRO A 586 -46.52 6.84 13.32
CA PRO A 586 -47.86 7.01 13.90
C PRO A 586 -48.74 5.75 13.91
N TYR A 587 -48.39 4.75 13.10
CA TYR A 587 -49.05 3.44 13.03
C TYR A 587 -48.20 2.29 13.59
N LEU A 588 -47.19 2.57 14.42
CA LEU A 588 -46.44 1.54 15.13
C LEU A 588 -47.38 0.78 16.07
N THR A 589 -47.46 -0.54 15.91
CA THR A 589 -48.28 -1.44 16.73
C THR A 589 -47.49 -2.16 17.81
N LYS A 590 -46.17 -2.30 17.65
CA LYS A 590 -45.30 -2.95 18.64
C LYS A 590 -43.92 -2.30 18.71
N LEU A 591 -43.43 -2.10 19.94
CA LEU A 591 -42.07 -1.69 20.27
C LEU A 591 -41.49 -2.67 21.30
N ASP A 592 -40.47 -3.45 20.94
CA ASP A 592 -39.83 -4.40 21.86
C ASP A 592 -38.55 -3.78 22.44
N MET A 593 -38.55 -3.47 23.73
CA MET A 593 -37.47 -2.76 24.44
C MET A 593 -36.92 -3.57 25.63
N ARG A 594 -37.20 -4.87 25.67
CA ARG A 594 -36.76 -5.78 26.74
C ARG A 594 -35.23 -5.91 26.80
N ARG A 595 -34.68 -6.30 27.95
CA ARG A 595 -33.22 -6.51 28.13
C ARG A 595 -32.35 -5.29 27.83
N ASN A 596 -32.90 -4.10 28.05
CA ASN A 596 -32.13 -2.86 28.04
C ASN A 596 -31.83 -2.45 29.50
N ARG A 597 -31.40 -1.21 29.73
CA ARG A 597 -31.01 -0.67 31.04
C ARG A 597 -31.88 0.54 31.44
N LEU A 598 -33.18 0.46 31.15
CA LEU A 598 -34.13 1.53 31.45
C LEU A 598 -34.47 1.52 32.95
N ASP A 599 -34.16 2.62 33.64
CA ASP A 599 -34.53 2.83 35.05
C ASP A 599 -36.02 3.15 35.22
N ASN A 600 -36.52 3.17 36.47
CA ASN A 600 -37.93 3.43 36.73
C ASN A 600 -38.40 4.80 36.21
N ASP A 601 -37.51 5.80 36.19
CA ASP A 601 -37.76 7.12 35.62
C ASP A 601 -37.89 7.04 34.09
N ALA A 602 -36.96 6.39 33.38
CA ALA A 602 -37.04 6.16 31.94
C ALA A 602 -38.34 5.46 31.54
N LEU A 603 -38.76 4.46 32.32
CA LEU A 603 -40.03 3.76 32.12
C LEU A 603 -41.25 4.67 32.37
N ALA A 604 -41.17 5.60 33.33
CA ALA A 604 -42.21 6.59 33.59
C ALA A 604 -42.27 7.70 32.52
N ASP A 605 -41.13 8.15 32.00
CA ASP A 605 -41.05 9.11 30.90
C ASP A 605 -41.65 8.55 29.60
N ILE A 606 -41.32 7.29 29.26
CA ILE A 606 -41.94 6.55 28.15
C ILE A 606 -43.45 6.43 28.38
N GLN A 607 -43.90 6.04 29.59
CA GLN A 607 -45.32 5.93 29.91
C GLN A 607 -46.05 7.27 29.72
N GLY A 608 -45.53 8.34 30.32
CA GLY A 608 -46.12 9.68 30.24
C GLY A 608 -46.09 10.25 28.82
N PHE A 609 -45.13 9.87 27.97
CA PHE A 609 -45.15 10.19 26.55
C PHE A 609 -46.28 9.46 25.82
N VAL A 610 -46.42 8.15 26.04
CA VAL A 610 -47.45 7.32 25.38
C VAL A 610 -48.87 7.74 25.75
N GLU A 611 -49.10 8.18 26.98
CA GLU A 611 -50.40 8.75 27.43
C GLU A 611 -50.78 10.03 26.66
N ARG A 612 -49.80 10.76 26.11
CA ARG A 612 -50.02 12.00 25.33
C ARG A 612 -50.16 11.78 23.83
N ILE A 613 -49.96 10.56 23.31
CA ILE A 613 -50.04 10.27 21.87
C ILE A 613 -51.49 10.49 21.38
N PRO A 614 -51.74 11.38 20.38
CA PRO A 614 -53.09 11.72 19.93
C PRO A 614 -53.91 10.49 19.53
N GLY A 615 -55.07 10.29 20.16
CA GLY A 615 -55.96 9.16 19.93
C GLY A 615 -55.74 7.93 20.82
N VAL A 616 -54.76 7.95 21.73
CA VAL A 616 -54.76 7.03 22.89
C VAL A 616 -55.85 7.50 23.87
N THR A 617 -56.65 6.56 24.38
CA THR A 617 -57.75 6.83 25.34
C THR A 617 -57.54 6.16 26.69
N THR A 618 -56.82 5.04 26.72
CA THR A 618 -56.41 4.34 27.94
C THR A 618 -55.04 3.71 27.73
N LEU A 619 -54.19 3.78 28.76
CA LEU A 619 -52.93 3.04 28.84
C LEU A 619 -53.05 2.04 29.99
N VAL A 620 -52.67 0.79 29.74
CA VAL A 620 -52.66 -0.27 30.77
C VAL A 620 -51.23 -0.79 30.89
N LYS A 621 -50.65 -0.66 32.09
CA LYS A 621 -49.39 -1.32 32.45
C LYS A 621 -49.69 -2.72 32.97
N ASP A 622 -48.96 -3.71 32.47
CA ASP A 622 -49.07 -5.09 32.94
C ASP A 622 -48.40 -5.22 34.32
N PRO A 623 -49.10 -5.71 35.36
CA PRO A 623 -48.54 -5.79 36.71
C PRO A 623 -47.50 -6.90 36.88
N VAL A 624 -47.34 -7.80 35.89
CA VAL A 624 -46.36 -8.90 35.95
C VAL A 624 -45.14 -8.59 35.09
N THR A 625 -45.32 -8.23 33.81
CA THR A 625 -44.20 -7.99 32.89
C THR A 625 -43.74 -6.53 32.85
N GLY A 626 -44.55 -5.59 33.36
CA GLY A 626 -44.31 -4.15 33.26
C GLY A 626 -44.64 -3.52 31.90
N ASP A 627 -45.07 -4.33 30.92
CA ASP A 627 -45.36 -3.90 29.55
C ASP A 627 -46.48 -2.85 29.47
N LEU A 628 -46.38 -1.93 28.52
CA LEU A 628 -47.36 -0.87 28.31
C LEU A 628 -48.26 -1.19 27.11
N ARG A 629 -49.59 -1.20 27.29
CA ARG A 629 -50.58 -1.48 26.24
C ARG A 629 -51.51 -0.27 26.04
N ALA A 630 -51.22 0.54 25.04
CA ALA A 630 -51.99 1.72 24.68
C ALA A 630 -53.21 1.35 23.82
N ARG A 631 -54.39 1.90 24.13
CA ARG A 631 -55.64 1.60 23.44
C ARG A 631 -56.33 2.85 22.91
N SER A 632 -57.09 2.68 21.84
CA SER A 632 -58.09 3.63 21.35
C SER A 632 -59.46 2.98 21.46
N GLY A 633 -60.24 3.39 22.46
CA GLY A 633 -61.43 2.67 22.90
C GLY A 633 -61.11 1.21 23.23
N ASN A 634 -61.77 0.29 22.53
CA ASN A 634 -61.59 -1.15 22.71
C ASN A 634 -60.42 -1.74 21.90
N GLN A 635 -59.82 -0.99 20.96
CA GLN A 635 -58.73 -1.48 20.11
C GLN A 635 -57.36 -1.22 20.77
N VAL A 636 -56.49 -2.23 20.81
CA VAL A 636 -55.08 -2.02 21.17
C VAL A 636 -54.38 -1.37 19.98
N ARG A 637 -53.73 -0.22 20.21
CA ARG A 637 -53.01 0.53 19.16
C ARG A 637 -51.51 0.23 19.18
N LEU A 638 -50.90 0.24 20.36
CA LEU A 638 -49.45 0.04 20.54
C LEU A 638 -49.20 -0.82 21.78
N VAL A 639 -48.28 -1.76 21.67
CA VAL A 639 -47.72 -2.53 22.79
C VAL A 639 -46.22 -2.24 22.89
N ILE A 640 -45.75 -1.77 24.05
CA ILE A 640 -44.33 -1.63 24.37
C ILE A 640 -43.95 -2.72 25.36
N LEU A 641 -42.99 -3.58 24.98
CA LEU A 641 -42.50 -4.66 25.82
C LEU A 641 -41.27 -4.21 26.61
N LEU A 642 -41.29 -4.38 27.94
CA LEU A 642 -40.36 -3.74 28.88
C LEU A 642 -39.76 -4.70 29.93
N GLU A 643 -40.21 -5.95 29.98
CA GLU A 643 -39.62 -7.10 30.72
C GLU A 643 -38.07 -7.21 30.64
N ASP A 644 -37.47 -7.89 31.63
CA ASP A 644 -36.01 -8.18 31.73
C ASP A 644 -35.05 -6.96 31.74
N GLN A 645 -35.42 -5.76 32.21
CA GLN A 645 -34.44 -4.66 32.31
C GLN A 645 -33.29 -5.01 33.27
N SER A 646 -32.06 -4.74 32.82
CA SER A 646 -30.83 -4.81 33.61
C SER A 646 -30.60 -3.50 34.36
N PRO A 647 -29.83 -3.50 35.48
CA PRO A 647 -29.51 -2.26 36.19
C PRO A 647 -28.69 -1.29 35.31
N PRO A 648 -28.74 0.03 35.58
CA PRO A 648 -27.85 1.01 34.96
C PRO A 648 -26.36 0.67 35.14
N ASP A 649 -25.52 1.17 34.24
CA ASP A 649 -24.07 0.92 34.32
C ASP A 649 -23.43 1.71 35.49
N PRO A 650 -22.69 1.07 36.41
CA PRO A 650 -22.10 1.76 37.55
C PRO A 650 -20.94 2.71 37.21
N ASP A 651 -20.32 2.56 36.02
CA ASP A 651 -19.19 3.41 35.61
C ASP A 651 -19.64 4.65 34.79
N MET A 652 -20.94 4.82 34.55
CA MET A 652 -21.53 6.03 33.97
C MET A 652 -21.93 7.03 35.07
N PRO A 653 -21.41 8.28 35.07
CA PRO A 653 -21.88 9.31 35.99
C PRO A 653 -23.32 9.75 35.65
N ALA A 654 -24.12 9.95 36.68
CA ALA A 654 -25.54 10.34 36.61
C ALA A 654 -25.77 11.84 36.31
#